data_AF-A0A1D2JDB6-F1
#
_entry.id   AF-A0A1D2JDB6-F1
#
_cell.length_a   1.000
_cell.length_b   1.000
_cell.length_c   1.000
_cell.angle_alpha   90.00
_cell.angle_beta   90.00
_cell.angle_gamma   90.00
#
_symmetry.space_group_name_H-M   'P 1'
#
loop_
_entity.id
_entity.type
_entity.pdbx_description
1 polymer ?
#
loop_
_entity_poly.entity_id
_entity_poly.type
_entity_poly.pdbx_seq_one_letter_code
_entity_poly.pdbx_strand_id
1 'polypeptide(L)'
;MDASALRQGALGPLLVSVLSLSRLSQPARALPIEDETNGIGDRPSNSNIDPFAILDPQNWVNPDNMTWADWKVPPGTNWSDPNKKGSVRNFNIALVTVDYPDMPFVITQAPGSTVFGNPQPNAPAGIKREEVPSFYRDFLNKPIDLNHGHTLHEYWMTDSMGHFGVDLTPFGPYKMTSKSYQYGLGSDMNQGACPPGEECDINLRTDALGAWRVDIGDQAADSFELIFILSAGQDESSSWQEFGEMRFQTPADIPSEFGPPRTGNESLSNSAKTRYVEWTSWASAACIWPNAGGGSSTQSESSGMGTYAHELSHLLNIPDNYNNPYGVPARRAFTGPWSMLSRGSFNGPGGPHTRWQIPPTQGGSLGSLHTIRDKNQLKLLDAKTLVQLSREGLANSGIVVARLTARSVAPTNGELIGIRIAMDADRSPACDTKTDPFCDGGGYTGYDIEVIDRMGPDSFTPDSGVMISKVKTESRGTFQWTIDANPQDLKLVDFYRPDGTPSMITVGDYRQLADALFHAGTRSGSEFEYVDEANSLHFYIIDIHRENKGVLSYTTAVRSLDTKDKHKRGVEVKRGQMKSSFPNTPTRMGVICSFRVHNTGSYSAAGGGNHHPQDVSAYLKSDVYRLSASVKGKGWRVELPNALTTAENGKWMTVDVAVAADRGAALTAVIELKATSESNPSVTASERCSVSKVWYHSSVSTDELTHFSSLASGWWDPLGPSRILHLMNPLRHDFIASCIAESNPLSSHNYETSDVLTNSSGANGTASTNTNRGLRYLDIGCGGGIFAESIARTIPPLPRTITSDLNTATSANSNLNQNLSPATHASSILAIDPSPVMIKIATSHARADPLVHSHLQSGRFKYENTTLEALLASHSPSPASTSASAASSSSTSTSTSSPSLQQPSQPPSTSTSSPHQQFDIITLFEVLEHVNPHTSSPCSFIKQCLQLLQPGGWLIGSTIARTLPSYIVNQVIAEAPWPIGVVPRGTHDWDKFVNEDELKRWAGKGLREIDGSSDGGDGTGMRWKCVGAMYFPGLGWKLIPGTERLGNYFWAVQRGKAPE
;
A
#
# COMPACT_ATOMS: atom_id res chain seq x y z
N MET A 1 35.97 52.14 17.16
CA MET A 1 37.28 52.79 17.38
C MET A 1 38.33 51.71 17.46
N ASP A 2 39.45 51.98 16.83
CA ASP A 2 40.45 51.08 16.25
C ASP A 2 41.32 50.25 17.21
N ALA A 3 42.00 49.29 16.56
CA ALA A 3 43.35 48.74 16.83
C ALA A 3 43.50 47.70 17.96
N SER A 4 43.75 46.40 17.70
CA SER A 4 44.84 45.72 16.97
C SER A 4 46.17 45.63 17.76
N ALA A 5 46.65 44.39 17.98
CA ALA A 5 48.06 43.94 17.89
C ALA A 5 48.23 42.54 18.55
N LEU A 6 48.50 41.47 17.78
CA LEU A 6 49.83 40.85 17.50
C LEU A 6 50.29 39.89 18.62
N ARG A 7 50.87 38.68 18.43
CA ARG A 7 51.22 37.82 17.27
C ARG A 7 51.87 36.51 17.83
N GLN A 8 51.97 35.46 17.00
CA GLN A 8 52.88 34.27 17.05
C GLN A 8 52.52 33.17 18.07
N GLY A 9 52.28 31.88 17.74
CA GLY A 9 53.01 30.92 16.89
C GLY A 9 53.92 30.05 17.79
N ALA A 10 53.93 28.71 17.85
CA ALA A 10 53.56 27.65 16.92
C ALA A 10 53.61 26.23 17.58
N LEU A 11 53.02 25.21 16.91
CA LEU A 11 53.33 23.74 16.87
C LEU A 11 53.14 22.91 18.17
N GLY A 12 52.25 21.91 18.33
CA GLY A 12 51.89 20.72 17.51
C GLY A 12 52.61 19.45 18.05
N PRO A 13 52.11 18.18 17.99
CA PRO A 13 50.83 17.65 17.46
C PRO A 13 50.10 16.61 18.38
N LEU A 14 48.84 16.30 18.09
CA LEU A 14 48.15 15.10 18.55
C LEU A 14 47.35 14.49 17.39
N LEU A 15 47.80 13.33 16.93
CA LEU A 15 47.12 12.42 15.98
C LEU A 15 46.29 11.42 16.79
N VAL A 16 45.03 11.18 16.43
CA VAL A 16 44.49 9.88 15.96
C VAL A 16 43.06 10.09 15.42
N SER A 17 42.98 10.07 14.08
CA SER A 17 41.97 9.52 13.16
C SER A 17 40.47 9.49 13.51
N VAL A 18 39.74 10.44 12.90
CA VAL A 18 38.34 10.29 12.45
C VAL A 18 38.37 9.82 10.99
N LEU A 19 37.72 8.71 10.66
CA LEU A 19 37.43 8.31 9.27
C LEU A 19 35.95 8.57 9.00
N SER A 20 35.67 9.77 8.50
CA SER A 20 34.38 10.15 7.92
C SER A 20 34.22 9.49 6.54
N LEU A 21 33.13 8.75 6.35
CA LEU A 21 32.65 8.33 5.03
C LEU A 21 31.54 9.29 4.59
N SER A 22 31.94 10.37 3.93
CA SER A 22 31.06 11.20 3.12
C SER A 22 31.12 10.71 1.67
N ARG A 23 30.06 10.05 1.19
CA ARG A 23 29.73 9.98 -0.24
C ARG A 23 28.22 10.00 -0.48
N LEU A 24 27.78 11.16 -0.96
CA LEU A 24 26.68 11.40 -1.92
C LEU A 24 25.27 10.95 -1.51
N SER A 25 24.61 11.83 -0.77
CA SER A 25 23.16 12.04 -0.84
C SER A 25 22.80 12.72 -2.18
N GLN A 26 21.94 12.07 -2.96
CA GLN A 26 21.06 12.73 -3.92
C GLN A 26 19.61 12.38 -3.55
N PRO A 27 18.65 13.30 -3.69
CA PRO A 27 17.28 13.07 -3.28
C PRO A 27 16.63 12.10 -4.27
N ALA A 28 16.37 10.87 -3.84
CA ALA A 28 15.47 9.99 -4.57
C ALA A 28 14.05 10.53 -4.38
N ARG A 29 13.51 11.19 -5.40
CA ARG A 29 12.05 11.36 -5.53
C ARG A 29 11.46 9.98 -5.79
N ALA A 30 10.86 9.39 -4.74
CA ALA A 30 10.00 8.23 -4.88
C ALA A 30 8.69 8.66 -5.56
N LEU A 31 8.34 8.01 -6.67
CA LEU A 31 6.97 7.98 -7.16
C LEU A 31 6.30 6.76 -6.50
N PRO A 32 5.04 6.87 -6.04
CA PRO A 32 4.37 5.79 -5.33
C PRO A 32 4.07 4.64 -6.30
N ILE A 33 4.50 3.44 -5.94
CA ILE A 33 4.04 2.19 -6.53
C ILE A 33 2.98 1.65 -5.57
N GLU A 34 1.71 1.86 -5.90
CA GLU A 34 0.62 1.12 -5.26
C GLU A 34 0.76 -0.35 -5.64
N ASP A 35 1.05 -1.20 -4.65
CA ASP A 35 0.99 -2.66 -4.78
C ASP A 35 -0.01 -3.18 -3.75
N GLU A 36 -1.21 -3.50 -4.23
CA GLU A 36 -2.21 -4.24 -3.46
C GLU A 36 -1.71 -5.67 -3.21
N THR A 37 -1.40 -5.93 -1.94
CA THR A 37 -1.68 -7.15 -1.17
C THR A 37 -1.75 -8.49 -1.94
N ASN A 38 -0.73 -9.32 -1.75
CA ASN A 38 -0.91 -10.78 -1.63
C ASN A 38 -0.04 -11.31 -0.48
N GLY A 39 -0.71 -11.84 0.53
CA GLY A 39 -0.10 -12.33 1.77
C GLY A 39 0.75 -13.58 1.56
N ILE A 40 1.82 -13.70 2.35
CA ILE A 40 2.65 -14.89 2.44
C ILE A 40 3.08 -15.09 3.90
N GLY A 41 2.29 -15.88 4.63
CA GLY A 41 2.80 -16.82 5.63
C GLY A 41 2.83 -18.20 4.97
N ASP A 42 3.97 -18.88 5.06
CA ASP A 42 4.47 -19.96 4.18
C ASP A 42 4.96 -19.51 2.80
N ARG A 43 6.29 -19.56 2.61
CA ARG A 43 6.96 -19.34 1.32
C ARG A 43 6.21 -20.10 0.21
N PRO A 44 5.63 -19.44 -0.81
CA PRO A 44 4.99 -20.12 -1.90
C PRO A 44 6.11 -20.76 -2.73
N SER A 45 6.09 -22.08 -2.83
CA SER A 45 6.75 -22.75 -3.94
C SER A 45 5.96 -22.44 -5.21
N ASN A 46 6.24 -21.31 -5.88
CA ASN A 46 6.36 -21.19 -7.34
C ASN A 46 6.36 -19.74 -7.87
N SER A 47 7.45 -19.41 -8.60
CA SER A 47 7.48 -18.77 -9.93
C SER A 47 7.69 -17.25 -10.15
N ASN A 48 7.76 -16.36 -9.16
CA ASN A 48 8.33 -14.99 -9.38
C ASN A 48 8.73 -14.31 -8.05
N ILE A 49 9.89 -14.68 -7.49
CA ILE A 49 10.47 -13.97 -6.33
C ILE A 49 11.52 -13.02 -6.88
N ASP A 50 11.31 -11.71 -6.78
CA ASP A 50 12.40 -10.73 -6.93
C ASP A 50 13.36 -10.92 -5.76
N PRO A 51 14.59 -11.40 -5.97
CA PRO A 51 15.54 -11.63 -4.88
C PRO A 51 15.89 -10.35 -4.12
N PHE A 52 15.72 -9.18 -4.75
CA PHE A 52 16.11 -7.89 -4.18
C PHE A 52 14.96 -7.13 -3.53
N ALA A 53 13.76 -7.71 -3.47
CA ALA A 53 12.62 -7.13 -2.77
C ALA A 53 13.01 -6.73 -1.33
N ILE A 54 12.50 -5.58 -0.89
CA ILE A 54 12.65 -5.11 0.49
C ILE A 54 11.74 -5.99 1.36
N LEU A 55 12.26 -6.51 2.48
CA LEU A 55 11.50 -7.42 3.34
C LEU A 55 10.27 -6.73 3.94
N ASP A 56 10.46 -5.52 4.45
CA ASP A 56 9.45 -4.73 5.14
C ASP A 56 9.60 -3.24 4.76
N PRO A 57 9.19 -2.83 3.55
CA PRO A 57 9.31 -1.44 3.14
C PRO A 57 8.38 -0.55 3.98
N GLN A 58 8.95 0.49 4.58
CA GLN A 58 8.19 1.54 5.24
C GLN A 58 7.35 2.29 4.21
N ASN A 59 6.04 2.31 4.45
CA ASN A 59 5.04 2.90 3.56
C ASN A 59 4.07 3.75 4.38
N TRP A 60 4.59 4.80 4.99
CA TRP A 60 3.75 5.73 5.74
C TRP A 60 2.93 6.62 4.79
N VAL A 61 1.78 7.09 5.27
CA VAL A 61 0.85 7.94 4.54
C VAL A 61 0.53 9.16 5.41
N ASN A 62 0.52 10.36 4.81
CA ASN A 62 0.04 11.55 5.51
C ASN A 62 -1.46 11.39 5.82
N PRO A 63 -1.90 11.48 7.10
CA PRO A 63 -3.32 11.38 7.46
C PRO A 63 -4.24 12.32 6.66
N ASP A 64 -3.73 13.46 6.22
CA ASP A 64 -4.46 14.44 5.39
C ASP A 64 -4.96 13.84 4.06
N ASN A 65 -4.29 12.79 3.57
CA ASN A 65 -4.60 12.12 2.30
C ASN A 65 -5.45 10.85 2.48
N MET A 66 -5.77 10.47 3.72
CA MET A 66 -6.54 9.25 3.97
C MET A 66 -8.04 9.47 3.79
N THR A 67 -8.75 8.40 3.41
CA THR A 67 -10.20 8.38 3.20
C THR A 67 -10.81 7.20 3.94
N TRP A 68 -12.14 7.15 4.08
CA TRP A 68 -12.81 5.97 4.66
C TRP A 68 -12.52 4.64 3.91
N ALA A 69 -12.00 4.68 2.68
CA ALA A 69 -11.52 3.48 1.97
C ALA A 69 -10.27 2.85 2.62
N ASP A 70 -9.52 3.60 3.42
CA ASP A 70 -8.36 3.11 4.17
C ASP A 70 -8.76 2.29 5.41
N TRP A 71 -10.03 2.31 5.83
CA TRP A 71 -10.49 1.56 6.99
C TRP A 71 -10.35 0.04 6.78
N LYS A 72 -9.67 -0.63 7.71
CA LYS A 72 -9.53 -2.09 7.72
C LYS A 72 -10.09 -2.66 9.00
N VAL A 73 -11.04 -3.60 8.90
CA VAL A 73 -11.68 -4.21 10.07
C VAL A 73 -10.72 -5.20 10.77
N PRO A 74 -10.56 -5.15 12.10
CA PRO A 74 -9.85 -6.19 12.83
C PRO A 74 -10.51 -7.56 12.72
N PRO A 75 -9.75 -8.64 12.46
CA PRO A 75 -10.33 -9.96 12.30
C PRO A 75 -10.88 -10.49 13.63
N GLY A 76 -12.00 -11.23 13.56
CA GLY A 76 -12.54 -11.96 14.70
C GLY A 76 -13.38 -11.14 15.67
N THR A 77 -13.61 -9.86 15.39
CA THR A 77 -14.44 -8.98 16.23
C THR A 77 -15.59 -8.38 15.43
N ASN A 78 -16.66 -8.02 16.14
CA ASN A 78 -17.77 -7.23 15.61
C ASN A 78 -18.24 -6.34 16.77
N TRP A 79 -17.44 -5.31 17.04
CA TRP A 79 -17.56 -4.45 18.22
C TRP A 79 -18.51 -3.27 18.03
N SER A 80 -18.92 -3.00 16.79
CA SER A 80 -19.99 -2.05 16.48
C SER A 80 -21.40 -2.58 16.75
N ASP A 81 -21.56 -3.86 17.07
CA ASP A 81 -22.85 -4.44 17.47
C ASP A 81 -23.31 -3.87 18.83
N PRO A 82 -24.37 -3.04 18.86
CA PRO A 82 -24.81 -2.37 20.09
C PRO A 82 -25.40 -3.31 21.15
N ASN A 83 -25.68 -4.58 20.78
CA ASN A 83 -26.13 -5.59 21.74
C ASN A 83 -24.98 -6.19 22.56
N LYS A 84 -23.73 -6.00 22.13
CA LYS A 84 -22.57 -6.40 22.90
C LYS A 84 -22.28 -5.35 23.95
N LYS A 85 -21.89 -5.80 25.14
CA LYS A 85 -21.53 -4.93 26.26
C LYS A 85 -20.12 -5.28 26.71
N GLY A 86 -19.43 -4.30 27.28
CA GLY A 86 -18.12 -4.53 27.86
C GLY A 86 -18.19 -5.61 28.94
N SER A 87 -17.26 -6.57 28.89
CA SER A 87 -17.26 -7.72 29.81
C SER A 87 -16.92 -7.33 31.27
N VAL A 88 -16.34 -6.15 31.47
CA VAL A 88 -15.93 -5.61 32.77
C VAL A 88 -16.77 -4.39 33.14
N ARG A 89 -16.92 -3.45 32.21
CA ARG A 89 -17.61 -2.17 32.43
C ARG A 89 -18.38 -1.81 31.17
N ASN A 90 -19.61 -1.33 31.32
CA ASN A 90 -20.27 -0.55 30.29
C ASN A 90 -20.62 0.81 30.89
N PHE A 91 -20.00 1.88 30.39
CA PHE A 91 -20.19 3.21 30.93
C PHE A 91 -21.63 3.67 30.72
N ASN A 92 -22.22 4.26 31.75
CA ASN A 92 -23.53 4.90 31.68
C ASN A 92 -23.34 6.42 31.73
N ILE A 93 -23.29 7.06 30.55
CA ILE A 93 -22.92 8.46 30.41
C ILE A 93 -24.13 9.30 30.02
N ALA A 94 -24.34 10.41 30.71
CA ALA A 94 -25.31 11.42 30.30
C ALA A 94 -24.73 12.29 29.17
N LEU A 95 -25.45 12.43 28.05
CA LEU A 95 -25.12 13.36 26.97
C LEU A 95 -26.03 14.60 27.08
N VAL A 96 -25.52 15.66 27.70
CA VAL A 96 -26.23 16.91 27.95
C VAL A 96 -25.95 17.88 26.81
N THR A 97 -26.94 18.19 25.98
CA THR A 97 -26.76 19.12 24.86
C THR A 97 -27.20 20.53 25.22
N VAL A 98 -26.41 21.54 24.84
CA VAL A 98 -26.67 22.95 25.14
C VAL A 98 -26.51 23.87 23.91
N ASP A 99 -27.37 24.87 23.79
CA ASP A 99 -27.26 25.96 22.81
C ASP A 99 -27.40 27.33 23.49
N TYR A 100 -27.27 28.40 22.69
CA TYR A 100 -27.11 29.76 23.21
C TYR A 100 -28.18 30.72 22.66
N PRO A 101 -28.38 31.89 23.30
CA PRO A 101 -29.23 32.96 22.77
C PRO A 101 -28.82 33.47 21.39
N ASP A 102 -27.52 33.50 21.11
CA ASP A 102 -26.91 34.00 19.88
C ASP A 102 -26.48 32.91 18.89
N MET A 103 -26.43 31.64 19.33
CA MET A 103 -25.96 30.52 18.52
C MET A 103 -26.86 29.29 18.75
N PRO A 104 -27.84 29.03 17.85
CA PRO A 104 -28.55 27.76 17.84
C PRO A 104 -27.63 26.64 17.34
N PHE A 105 -27.99 25.39 17.61
CA PHE A 105 -27.28 24.23 17.06
C PHE A 105 -27.08 24.36 15.55
N VAL A 106 -25.83 24.26 15.12
CA VAL A 106 -25.42 24.40 13.73
C VAL A 106 -26.12 23.34 12.89
N ILE A 107 -26.24 22.10 13.38
CA ILE A 107 -26.89 21.00 12.65
C ILE A 107 -28.36 21.27 12.27
N THR A 108 -29.02 22.22 12.93
CA THR A 108 -30.42 22.61 12.63
C THR A 108 -30.53 23.65 11.52
N GLN A 109 -29.41 24.21 11.06
CA GLN A 109 -29.36 25.28 10.07
C GLN A 109 -29.19 24.73 8.65
N ALA A 110 -29.30 25.62 7.65
CA ALA A 110 -29.09 25.24 6.25
C ALA A 110 -27.60 24.91 6.00
N PRO A 111 -27.27 23.89 5.18
CA PRO A 111 -25.88 23.58 4.87
C PRO A 111 -25.09 24.81 4.36
N GLY A 112 -23.89 25.00 4.89
CA GLY A 112 -23.01 26.13 4.55
C GLY A 112 -23.44 27.50 5.08
N SER A 113 -24.47 27.59 5.93
CA SER A 113 -25.04 28.89 6.33
C SER A 113 -24.24 29.64 7.40
N THR A 114 -23.43 28.94 8.19
CA THR A 114 -22.60 29.59 9.22
C THR A 114 -21.35 30.23 8.61
N VAL A 115 -20.69 31.13 9.36
CA VAL A 115 -19.42 31.76 8.94
C VAL A 115 -18.33 30.71 8.67
N PHE A 116 -18.41 29.58 9.35
CA PHE A 116 -17.50 28.45 9.15
C PHE A 116 -17.87 27.58 7.94
N GLY A 117 -18.98 27.83 7.24
CA GLY A 117 -19.44 26.98 6.14
C GLY A 117 -20.04 25.65 6.61
N ASN A 118 -20.51 25.59 7.86
CA ASN A 118 -21.26 24.48 8.42
C ASN A 118 -22.78 24.75 8.49
N PRO A 119 -23.63 23.70 8.58
CA PRO A 119 -23.29 22.28 8.45
C PRO A 119 -22.72 21.90 7.09
N GLN A 120 -22.01 20.78 7.05
CA GLN A 120 -21.52 20.22 5.80
C GLN A 120 -22.68 19.82 4.87
N PRO A 121 -22.49 19.82 3.53
CA PRO A 121 -23.55 19.47 2.58
C PRO A 121 -24.16 18.07 2.75
N ASN A 122 -23.43 17.14 3.37
CA ASN A 122 -23.90 15.78 3.68
C ASN A 122 -24.61 15.68 5.04
N ALA A 123 -24.73 16.77 5.79
CA ALA A 123 -25.47 16.79 7.04
C ALA A 123 -26.96 16.51 6.80
N PRO A 124 -27.65 15.79 7.70
CA PRO A 124 -29.09 15.56 7.56
C PRO A 124 -29.88 16.87 7.61
N ALA A 125 -30.80 17.06 6.65
CA ALA A 125 -31.62 18.25 6.58
C ALA A 125 -32.86 18.16 7.49
N GLY A 126 -33.28 19.31 8.03
CA GLY A 126 -34.56 19.44 8.73
C GLY A 126 -34.59 18.90 10.16
N ILE A 127 -33.43 18.66 10.78
CA ILE A 127 -33.34 18.32 12.21
C ILE A 127 -33.91 19.49 13.01
N LYS A 128 -34.93 19.20 13.83
CA LYS A 128 -35.48 20.19 14.76
C LYS A 128 -34.62 20.30 16.00
N ARG A 129 -34.68 21.44 16.69
CA ARG A 129 -33.92 21.70 17.92
C ARG A 129 -34.12 20.58 18.94
N GLU A 130 -35.36 20.17 19.20
CA GLU A 130 -35.72 19.10 20.13
C GLU A 130 -35.20 17.70 19.75
N GLU A 131 -34.80 17.48 18.49
CA GLU A 131 -34.28 16.20 18.00
C GLU A 131 -32.76 16.10 18.14
N VAL A 132 -32.05 17.22 18.34
CA VAL A 132 -30.59 17.30 18.44
C VAL A 132 -29.97 16.34 19.47
N PRO A 133 -30.48 16.22 20.71
CA PRO A 133 -29.92 15.28 21.68
C PRO A 133 -29.96 13.83 21.19
N SER A 134 -31.07 13.41 20.59
CA SER A 134 -31.21 12.06 20.05
C SER A 134 -30.37 11.86 18.79
N PHE A 135 -30.23 12.89 17.95
CA PHE A 135 -29.34 12.85 16.79
C PHE A 135 -27.89 12.59 17.20
N TYR A 136 -27.34 13.35 18.15
CA TYR A 136 -25.95 13.17 18.57
C TYR A 136 -25.72 11.88 19.37
N ARG A 137 -26.70 11.41 20.16
CA ARG A 137 -26.64 10.06 20.74
C ARG A 137 -26.46 9.01 19.64
N ASP A 138 -27.29 9.05 18.61
CA ASP A 138 -27.25 8.06 17.53
C ASP A 138 -25.97 8.21 16.70
N PHE A 139 -25.55 9.44 16.36
CA PHE A 139 -24.31 9.68 15.64
C PHE A 139 -23.07 9.15 16.38
N LEU A 140 -23.03 9.25 17.71
CA LEU A 140 -21.90 8.79 18.51
C LEU A 140 -21.97 7.30 18.87
N ASN A 141 -23.16 6.72 19.03
CA ASN A 141 -23.31 5.40 19.66
C ASN A 141 -24.18 4.39 18.91
N LYS A 142 -24.63 4.71 17.69
CA LYS A 142 -25.39 3.80 16.83
C LYS A 142 -24.73 3.69 15.46
N PRO A 143 -24.47 2.47 14.94
CA PRO A 143 -23.91 2.32 13.60
C PRO A 143 -24.95 2.78 12.55
N ILE A 144 -24.62 3.84 11.81
CA ILE A 144 -25.45 4.45 10.77
C ILE A 144 -24.58 4.84 9.56
N ASP A 145 -25.20 5.12 8.42
CA ASP A 145 -24.43 5.50 7.21
C ASP A 145 -23.57 6.75 7.42
N LEU A 146 -24.07 7.73 8.20
CA LEU A 146 -23.39 9.01 8.43
C LEU A 146 -22.06 8.88 9.21
N ASN A 147 -21.97 7.92 10.14
CA ASN A 147 -20.74 7.64 10.89
C ASN A 147 -19.99 6.42 10.32
N HIS A 148 -20.33 6.02 9.10
CA HIS A 148 -19.73 4.87 8.41
C HIS A 148 -19.86 3.55 9.18
N GLY A 149 -20.89 3.42 10.02
CA GLY A 149 -21.11 2.23 10.86
C GLY A 149 -20.24 2.18 12.12
N HIS A 150 -19.49 3.24 12.42
CA HIS A 150 -18.56 3.28 13.55
C HIS A 150 -19.08 4.09 14.72
N THR A 151 -18.70 3.68 15.93
CA THR A 151 -19.24 4.26 17.18
C THR A 151 -18.20 4.42 18.26
N LEU A 152 -18.48 5.30 19.23
CA LEU A 152 -17.70 5.44 20.46
C LEU A 152 -17.70 4.14 21.27
N HIS A 153 -18.82 3.40 21.27
CA HIS A 153 -18.89 2.06 21.84
C HIS A 153 -17.90 1.10 21.18
N GLU A 154 -17.86 1.05 19.84
CA GLU A 154 -16.91 0.22 19.09
C GLU A 154 -15.46 0.58 19.42
N TYR A 155 -15.15 1.89 19.52
CA TYR A 155 -13.81 2.33 19.90
C TYR A 155 -13.39 1.73 21.25
N TRP A 156 -14.20 1.90 22.30
CA TRP A 156 -13.85 1.38 23.63
C TRP A 156 -13.82 -0.14 23.68
N MET A 157 -14.72 -0.82 22.97
CA MET A 157 -14.70 -2.28 22.85
C MET A 157 -13.45 -2.77 22.12
N THR A 158 -13.00 -2.07 21.08
CA THR A 158 -11.77 -2.42 20.37
C THR A 158 -10.54 -2.17 21.23
N ASP A 159 -10.45 -0.99 21.82
CA ASP A 159 -9.30 -0.56 22.57
C ASP A 159 -9.08 -1.35 23.87
N SER A 160 -10.17 -1.81 24.47
CA SER A 160 -10.16 -2.64 25.68
C SER A 160 -10.31 -4.13 25.41
N MET A 161 -10.26 -4.57 24.15
CA MET A 161 -10.39 -5.98 23.77
C MET A 161 -11.70 -6.63 24.28
N GLY A 162 -12.77 -5.83 24.30
CA GLY A 162 -14.13 -6.21 24.69
C GLY A 162 -14.43 -6.01 26.18
N HIS A 163 -13.51 -5.45 26.97
CA HIS A 163 -13.75 -5.24 28.40
C HIS A 163 -14.66 -4.05 28.71
N PHE A 164 -14.58 -2.98 27.93
CA PHE A 164 -15.20 -1.69 28.19
C PHE A 164 -16.07 -1.29 27.00
N GLY A 165 -17.33 -0.97 27.25
CA GLY A 165 -18.25 -0.41 26.26
C GLY A 165 -18.91 0.88 26.77
N VAL A 166 -19.62 1.60 25.89
CA VAL A 166 -20.26 2.89 26.22
C VAL A 166 -21.76 2.85 25.92
N ASP A 167 -22.56 3.36 26.86
CA ASP A 167 -23.96 3.73 26.68
C ASP A 167 -24.16 5.23 26.91
N LEU A 168 -24.93 5.87 26.03
CA LEU A 168 -25.23 7.30 26.09
C LEU A 168 -26.73 7.52 26.30
N THR A 169 -27.08 8.33 27.30
CA THR A 169 -28.46 8.80 27.52
C THR A 169 -28.54 10.31 27.27
N PRO A 170 -29.29 10.77 26.25
CA PRO A 170 -29.31 12.18 25.86
C PRO A 170 -30.31 13.00 26.68
N PHE A 171 -29.93 14.25 26.95
CA PHE A 171 -30.69 15.26 27.69
C PHE A 171 -30.61 16.63 27.03
N GLY A 172 -31.61 17.47 27.28
CA GLY A 172 -31.76 18.79 26.67
C GLY A 172 -32.65 18.75 25.41
N PRO A 173 -32.53 19.73 24.51
CA PRO A 173 -31.53 20.80 24.50
C PRO A 173 -31.81 21.92 25.50
N TYR A 174 -30.82 22.24 26.35
CA TYR A 174 -30.90 23.35 27.30
C TYR A 174 -30.35 24.64 26.69
N LYS A 175 -31.14 25.72 26.75
CA LYS A 175 -30.69 27.03 26.30
C LYS A 175 -29.96 27.73 27.44
N MET A 176 -28.69 28.03 27.25
CA MET A 176 -27.88 28.76 28.23
C MET A 176 -28.35 30.21 28.35
N THR A 177 -28.06 30.85 29.48
CA THR A 177 -28.46 32.24 29.76
C THR A 177 -27.57 33.25 29.06
N SER A 178 -26.28 32.94 28.97
CA SER A 178 -25.26 33.80 28.35
C SER A 178 -25.02 33.39 26.90
N LYS A 179 -24.40 34.28 26.14
CA LYS A 179 -24.03 34.08 24.74
C LYS A 179 -22.84 33.14 24.60
N SER A 180 -22.68 32.48 23.46
CA SER A 180 -21.66 31.44 23.27
C SER A 180 -20.23 31.94 23.57
N TYR A 181 -19.88 33.13 23.08
CA TYR A 181 -18.56 33.73 23.28
C TYR A 181 -18.24 34.07 24.74
N GLN A 182 -19.25 34.27 25.59
CA GLN A 182 -19.04 34.55 27.02
C GLN A 182 -18.54 33.30 27.77
N TYR A 183 -18.79 32.11 27.23
CA TYR A 183 -18.29 30.83 27.74
C TYR A 183 -16.93 30.43 27.12
N GLY A 184 -16.67 30.84 25.88
CA GLY A 184 -15.42 30.51 25.17
C GLY A 184 -14.26 31.47 25.45
N LEU A 185 -14.55 32.74 25.77
CA LEU A 185 -13.54 33.75 26.07
C LEU A 185 -13.33 33.88 27.58
N GLY A 186 -12.07 33.93 28.01
CA GLY A 186 -11.72 34.07 29.42
C GLY A 186 -10.49 34.94 29.66
N SER A 187 -10.17 35.14 30.94
CA SER A 187 -8.96 35.87 31.33
C SER A 187 -7.68 35.05 31.10
N ASP A 188 -7.79 33.72 31.23
CA ASP A 188 -6.70 32.76 31.05
C ASP A 188 -6.61 32.18 29.62
N MET A 189 -7.67 32.34 28.82
CA MET A 189 -7.79 31.85 27.44
C MET A 189 -8.29 32.98 26.54
N ASN A 190 -7.50 33.34 25.52
CA ASN A 190 -7.86 34.36 24.52
C ASN A 190 -8.03 35.76 25.12
N GLN A 191 -7.12 36.12 26.03
CA GLN A 191 -7.16 37.35 26.82
C GLN A 191 -7.34 38.61 25.95
N GLY A 192 -8.28 39.47 26.35
CA GLY A 192 -8.54 40.76 25.69
C GLY A 192 -9.52 40.68 24.51
N ALA A 193 -10.04 39.50 24.18
CA ALA A 193 -11.03 39.33 23.11
C ALA A 193 -12.49 39.51 23.56
N CYS A 194 -12.77 39.57 24.88
CA CYS A 194 -14.13 39.79 25.38
C CYS A 194 -14.66 41.18 24.96
N PRO A 195 -15.87 41.28 24.37
CA PRO A 195 -16.47 42.56 24.00
C PRO A 195 -16.57 43.55 25.19
N PRO A 196 -16.21 44.84 25.01
CA PRO A 196 -16.26 45.81 26.09
C PRO A 196 -17.67 45.97 26.66
N GLY A 197 -17.80 45.86 27.98
CA GLY A 197 -19.09 45.99 28.68
C GLY A 197 -19.90 44.71 28.77
N GLU A 198 -19.42 43.60 28.17
CA GLU A 198 -19.94 42.26 28.40
C GLU A 198 -19.11 41.54 29.49
N GLU A 199 -19.72 40.57 30.16
CA GLU A 199 -19.05 39.68 31.11
C GLU A 199 -18.72 38.35 30.41
N CYS A 200 -17.45 38.01 30.25
CA CYS A 200 -17.01 36.69 29.76
C CYS A 200 -16.39 35.88 30.92
N ASP A 201 -15.73 34.76 30.62
CA ASP A 201 -15.19 33.81 31.61
C ASP A 201 -16.29 33.06 32.39
N ILE A 202 -17.43 32.86 31.74
CA ILE A 202 -18.57 32.16 32.33
C ILE A 202 -18.35 30.65 32.23
N ASN A 203 -18.63 29.94 33.32
CA ASN A 203 -18.40 28.50 33.39
C ASN A 203 -19.56 27.71 32.78
N LEU A 204 -19.37 27.20 31.56
CA LEU A 204 -20.40 26.41 30.85
C LEU A 204 -20.84 25.16 31.64
N ARG A 205 -19.90 24.50 32.32
CA ARG A 205 -20.20 23.28 33.10
C ARG A 205 -21.13 23.57 34.26
N THR A 206 -20.93 24.69 34.96
CA THR A 206 -21.84 25.12 36.04
C THR A 206 -23.26 25.32 35.52
N ASP A 207 -23.42 26.09 34.45
CA ASP A 207 -24.75 26.42 33.91
C ASP A 207 -25.44 25.20 33.27
N ALA A 208 -24.71 24.43 32.46
CA ALA A 208 -25.24 23.25 31.79
C ALA A 208 -25.68 22.16 32.78
N LEU A 209 -24.84 21.85 33.77
CA LEU A 209 -25.19 20.85 34.79
C LEU A 209 -26.30 21.37 35.70
N GLY A 210 -26.34 22.67 36.00
CA GLY A 210 -27.43 23.29 36.74
C GLY A 210 -28.78 23.15 36.02
N ALA A 211 -28.83 23.50 34.73
CA ALA A 211 -30.04 23.37 33.91
C ALA A 211 -30.50 21.91 33.80
N TRP A 212 -29.57 20.98 33.55
CA TRP A 212 -29.86 19.55 33.49
C TRP A 212 -30.41 19.00 34.81
N ARG A 213 -29.81 19.35 35.96
CA ARG A 213 -30.27 18.92 37.28
C ARG A 213 -31.64 19.47 37.65
N VAL A 214 -31.97 20.69 37.25
CA VAL A 214 -33.31 21.26 37.43
C VAL A 214 -34.37 20.47 36.66
N ASP A 215 -34.03 19.99 35.46
CA ASP A 215 -34.95 19.24 34.60
C ASP A 215 -35.23 17.82 35.13
N ILE A 216 -34.17 17.05 35.44
CA ILE A 216 -34.33 15.63 35.80
C ILE A 216 -34.30 15.34 37.30
N GLY A 217 -33.89 16.31 38.11
CA GLY A 217 -33.68 16.17 39.55
C GLY A 217 -32.34 15.55 39.93
N ASP A 218 -31.81 15.95 41.09
CA ASP A 218 -30.48 15.53 41.56
C ASP A 218 -30.30 14.01 41.66
N GLN A 219 -31.31 13.30 42.17
CA GLN A 219 -31.23 11.84 42.33
C GLN A 219 -31.07 11.12 40.98
N ALA A 220 -31.75 11.59 39.93
CA ALA A 220 -31.63 11.00 38.60
C ALA A 220 -30.28 11.38 37.96
N ALA A 221 -29.85 12.63 38.11
CA ALA A 221 -28.54 13.08 37.64
C ALA A 221 -27.39 12.30 38.29
N ASP A 222 -27.46 12.05 39.59
CA ASP A 222 -26.45 11.30 40.36
C ASP A 222 -26.40 9.80 40.01
N SER A 223 -27.38 9.28 39.25
CA SER A 223 -27.36 7.90 38.75
C SER A 223 -26.42 7.70 37.54
N PHE A 224 -26.00 8.79 36.90
CA PHE A 224 -25.02 8.76 35.82
C PHE A 224 -23.61 8.81 36.38
N GLU A 225 -22.78 7.92 35.85
CA GLU A 225 -21.38 7.84 36.19
C GLU A 225 -20.62 8.54 35.08
N LEU A 226 -20.49 9.87 35.06
CA LEU A 226 -19.91 10.69 33.99
C LEU A 226 -20.94 11.38 33.09
N ILE A 227 -20.57 12.58 32.64
CA ILE A 227 -21.38 13.47 31.82
C ILE A 227 -20.55 14.01 30.66
N PHE A 228 -21.09 13.94 29.45
CA PHE A 228 -20.63 14.68 28.28
C PHE A 228 -21.55 15.87 28.04
N ILE A 229 -20.98 17.06 27.93
CA ILE A 229 -21.68 18.29 27.60
C ILE A 229 -21.36 18.63 26.15
N LEU A 230 -22.35 18.55 25.27
CA LEU A 230 -22.22 18.91 23.86
C LEU A 230 -22.77 20.32 23.65
N SER A 231 -21.90 21.26 23.33
CA SER A 231 -22.22 22.64 22.98
C SER A 231 -22.50 22.80 21.49
N ALA A 232 -23.47 23.64 21.13
CA ALA A 232 -23.62 24.16 19.78
C ALA A 232 -22.32 24.82 19.27
N GLY A 233 -22.03 24.68 17.97
CA GLY A 233 -20.88 25.33 17.31
C GLY A 233 -19.60 24.49 17.22
N GLN A 234 -18.49 25.14 16.88
CA GLN A 234 -17.16 24.55 16.73
C GLN A 234 -16.40 24.54 18.06
N ASP A 235 -15.37 23.71 18.15
CA ASP A 235 -14.31 23.89 19.14
C ASP A 235 -13.14 24.71 18.57
N GLU A 236 -12.55 25.57 19.40
CA GLU A 236 -11.45 26.47 19.00
C GLU A 236 -10.28 25.67 18.40
N SER A 237 -9.93 24.52 19.00
CA SER A 237 -8.78 23.70 18.62
C SER A 237 -8.87 23.12 17.20
N SER A 238 -10.07 23.08 16.64
CA SER A 238 -10.38 22.53 15.32
C SER A 238 -10.47 23.58 14.22
N SER A 239 -10.64 24.86 14.56
CA SER A 239 -11.00 25.92 13.61
C SER A 239 -9.98 27.07 13.53
N TRP A 240 -9.12 27.24 14.55
CA TRP A 240 -8.25 28.41 14.65
C TRP A 240 -7.29 28.55 13.46
N GLN A 241 -6.85 27.45 12.84
CA GLN A 241 -5.89 27.50 11.75
C GLN A 241 -6.59 27.75 10.42
N GLU A 242 -7.71 27.06 10.24
CA GLU A 242 -8.57 27.02 9.06
C GLU A 242 -9.23 28.35 8.80
N PHE A 243 -9.67 29.04 9.86
CA PHE A 243 -10.26 30.36 9.80
C PHE A 243 -9.31 31.43 10.37
N GLY A 244 -8.01 31.14 10.32
CA GLY A 244 -6.89 32.05 10.59
C GLY A 244 -5.97 32.11 9.38
N GLU A 245 -4.73 31.68 9.55
CA GLU A 245 -3.66 31.78 8.53
C GLU A 245 -3.94 31.04 7.22
N MET A 246 -4.79 30.01 7.22
CA MET A 246 -5.18 29.30 5.99
C MET A 246 -6.11 30.13 5.11
N ARG A 247 -6.98 30.93 5.72
CA ARG A 247 -8.04 31.69 5.02
C ARG A 247 -7.67 33.14 4.81
N PHE A 248 -6.88 33.73 5.71
CA PHE A 248 -6.53 35.14 5.70
C PHE A 248 -5.01 35.30 5.72
N GLN A 249 -4.49 36.21 4.89
CA GLN A 249 -3.04 36.42 4.80
C GLN A 249 -2.50 37.13 6.04
N THR A 250 -3.26 38.09 6.56
CA THR A 250 -2.92 38.87 7.75
C THR A 250 -4.16 39.09 8.63
N PRO A 251 -3.99 39.46 9.92
CA PRO A 251 -5.12 39.80 10.79
C PRO A 251 -6.04 40.89 10.23
N ALA A 252 -5.49 41.82 9.44
CA ALA A 252 -6.24 42.94 8.87
C ALA A 252 -7.19 42.52 7.73
N ASP A 253 -6.94 41.35 7.13
CA ASP A 253 -7.76 40.81 6.03
C ASP A 253 -9.04 40.11 6.53
N ILE A 254 -9.17 39.92 7.85
CA ILE A 254 -10.31 39.21 8.45
C ILE A 254 -11.56 40.10 8.38
N PRO A 255 -12.63 39.70 7.65
CA PRO A 255 -13.82 40.51 7.49
C PRO A 255 -14.66 40.55 8.77
N SER A 256 -15.56 41.53 8.87
CA SER A 256 -16.37 41.78 10.06
C SER A 256 -17.28 40.62 10.45
N GLU A 257 -17.65 39.75 9.50
CA GLU A 257 -18.46 38.55 9.74
C GLU A 257 -17.73 37.51 10.62
N PHE A 258 -16.39 37.53 10.65
CA PHE A 258 -15.56 36.71 11.55
C PHE A 258 -15.12 37.48 12.81
N GLY A 259 -15.59 38.72 12.96
CA GLY A 259 -15.26 39.61 14.07
C GLY A 259 -16.25 39.52 15.23
N PRO A 260 -15.98 40.24 16.33
CA PRO A 260 -16.92 40.36 17.44
C PRO A 260 -18.23 41.05 17.01
N PRO A 261 -19.35 40.78 17.70
CA PRO A 261 -20.57 41.56 17.55
C PRO A 261 -20.27 43.05 17.67
N ARG A 262 -20.76 43.86 16.72
CA ARG A 262 -20.56 45.31 16.72
C ARG A 262 -21.75 46.01 17.38
N THR A 263 -21.61 46.44 18.63
CA THR A 263 -22.63 47.20 19.35
C THR A 263 -22.16 48.63 19.65
N GLY A 264 -22.47 49.57 18.76
CA GLY A 264 -22.10 50.99 18.94
C GLY A 264 -20.73 51.33 18.38
N ASN A 265 -19.95 52.16 19.07
CA ASN A 265 -18.72 52.81 18.55
C ASN A 265 -17.44 52.00 18.91
N GLU A 266 -17.47 50.69 18.64
CA GLU A 266 -16.51 49.71 19.19
C GLU A 266 -15.26 49.47 18.33
N SER A 267 -14.13 49.27 19.02
CA SER A 267 -12.76 49.22 18.47
C SER A 267 -12.08 47.85 18.49
N LEU A 268 -12.78 46.76 18.86
CA LEU A 268 -12.15 45.44 18.89
C LEU A 268 -11.75 44.97 17.47
N SER A 269 -10.61 44.29 17.41
CA SER A 269 -10.12 43.66 16.19
C SER A 269 -11.03 42.50 15.76
N ASN A 270 -11.08 42.23 14.45
CA ASN A 270 -11.69 40.98 13.95
C ASN A 270 -10.76 39.77 14.19
N SER A 271 -9.56 40.00 14.74
CA SER A 271 -8.61 38.97 15.14
C SER A 271 -8.50 38.86 16.65
N ALA A 272 -8.17 37.66 17.14
CA ALA A 272 -7.84 37.42 18.54
C ALA A 272 -6.70 36.41 18.67
N LYS A 273 -5.94 36.50 19.77
CA LYS A 273 -4.87 35.56 20.11
C LYS A 273 -5.46 34.25 20.64
N THR A 274 -4.79 33.13 20.35
CA THR A 274 -5.09 31.83 20.98
C THR A 274 -3.97 31.34 21.87
N ARG A 275 -4.18 30.19 22.53
CA ARG A 275 -3.11 29.46 23.23
C ARG A 275 -1.94 29.06 22.32
N TYR A 276 -2.20 28.86 21.03
CA TYR A 276 -1.21 28.31 20.09
C TYR A 276 -0.58 29.35 19.18
N VAL A 277 -1.35 30.38 18.79
CA VAL A 277 -0.89 31.38 17.82
C VAL A 277 -1.23 32.78 18.26
N GLU A 278 -0.43 33.74 17.82
CA GLU A 278 -0.61 35.15 18.16
C GLU A 278 -1.89 35.76 17.55
N TRP A 279 -2.47 35.13 16.52
CA TRP A 279 -3.73 35.56 15.95
C TRP A 279 -4.49 34.45 15.19
N THR A 280 -5.80 34.54 15.23
CA THR A 280 -6.79 33.90 14.34
C THR A 280 -8.01 34.82 14.22
N SER A 281 -9.06 34.42 13.50
CA SER A 281 -10.35 35.12 13.55
C SER A 281 -10.94 35.14 14.96
N TRP A 282 -11.55 36.26 15.34
CA TRP A 282 -12.24 36.37 16.63
C TRP A 282 -13.31 35.29 16.78
N ALA A 283 -14.04 34.97 15.71
CA ALA A 283 -15.04 33.89 15.71
C ALA A 283 -14.44 32.53 16.12
N SER A 284 -13.22 32.20 15.68
CA SER A 284 -12.55 30.95 16.09
C SER A 284 -12.09 30.99 17.53
N ALA A 285 -11.46 32.09 17.95
CA ALA A 285 -10.99 32.27 19.32
C ALA A 285 -12.14 32.34 20.34
N ALA A 286 -13.34 32.74 19.92
CA ALA A 286 -14.52 32.79 20.77
C ALA A 286 -15.23 31.44 20.94
N CYS A 287 -14.81 30.41 20.21
CA CYS A 287 -15.33 29.06 20.36
C CYS A 287 -14.86 28.44 21.70
N ILE A 288 -15.63 27.48 22.22
CA ILE A 288 -15.26 26.80 23.46
C ILE A 288 -14.06 25.87 23.25
N TRP A 289 -13.33 25.61 24.33
CA TRP A 289 -12.25 24.63 24.36
C TRP A 289 -12.70 23.31 25.03
N PRO A 290 -12.66 22.17 24.32
CA PRO A 290 -12.99 20.87 24.91
C PRO A 290 -12.06 20.51 26.07
N ASN A 291 -12.64 20.06 27.18
CA ASN A 291 -11.88 19.68 28.37
C ASN A 291 -12.70 18.79 29.31
N ALA A 292 -12.00 17.95 30.07
CA ALA A 292 -12.55 17.12 31.13
C ALA A 292 -12.14 17.59 32.53
N GLY A 293 -13.06 17.49 33.47
CA GLY A 293 -12.84 17.82 34.87
C GLY A 293 -14.10 17.68 35.72
N GLY A 294 -13.91 17.39 37.02
CA GLY A 294 -15.03 17.32 37.96
C GLY A 294 -16.11 16.29 37.60
N GLY A 295 -15.74 15.17 36.97
CA GLY A 295 -16.67 14.10 36.58
C GLY A 295 -17.46 14.37 35.29
N SER A 296 -17.12 15.42 34.54
CA SER A 296 -17.76 15.74 33.25
C SER A 296 -16.75 16.24 32.23
N SER A 297 -17.11 16.19 30.96
CA SER A 297 -16.32 16.81 29.90
C SER A 297 -17.19 17.65 28.99
N THR A 298 -16.57 18.66 28.37
CA THR A 298 -17.22 19.59 27.44
C THR A 298 -16.69 19.32 26.03
N GLN A 299 -17.59 19.27 25.06
CA GLN A 299 -17.35 19.09 23.62
C GLN A 299 -18.21 20.08 22.83
N SER A 300 -17.94 20.17 21.53
CA SER A 300 -18.68 20.96 20.55
C SER A 300 -19.37 20.06 19.52
N GLU A 301 -20.25 20.61 18.69
CA GLU A 301 -20.84 19.90 17.54
C GLU A 301 -19.78 19.45 16.51
N SER A 302 -18.60 20.08 16.46
CA SER A 302 -17.45 19.67 15.64
C SER A 302 -16.54 18.64 16.30
N SER A 303 -16.75 18.30 17.57
CA SER A 303 -15.93 17.29 18.25
C SER A 303 -16.32 15.90 17.77
N GLY A 304 -15.40 15.18 17.12
CA GLY A 304 -15.61 13.79 16.72
C GLY A 304 -15.42 12.79 17.86
N MET A 305 -15.70 11.50 17.62
CA MET A 305 -15.65 10.46 18.67
C MET A 305 -14.23 10.30 19.25
N GLY A 306 -13.18 10.65 18.51
CA GLY A 306 -11.81 10.71 19.02
C GLY A 306 -11.64 11.69 20.19
N THR A 307 -12.29 12.85 20.14
CA THR A 307 -12.32 13.81 21.25
C THR A 307 -13.10 13.24 22.43
N TYR A 308 -14.28 12.64 22.21
CA TYR A 308 -15.04 12.01 23.31
C TYR A 308 -14.25 10.89 24.00
N ALA A 309 -13.52 10.08 23.23
CA ALA A 309 -12.67 9.02 23.77
C ALA A 309 -11.48 9.59 24.57
N HIS A 310 -10.82 10.64 24.05
CA HIS A 310 -9.73 11.34 24.74
C HIS A 310 -10.19 11.92 26.09
N GLU A 311 -11.32 12.63 26.10
CA GLU A 311 -11.86 13.24 27.32
C GLU A 311 -12.34 12.18 28.32
N LEU A 312 -12.92 11.08 27.85
CA LEU A 312 -13.29 9.96 28.72
C LEU A 312 -12.04 9.34 29.37
N SER A 313 -10.92 9.25 28.67
CA SER A 313 -9.66 8.82 29.27
C SER A 313 -9.26 9.72 30.42
N HIS A 314 -9.36 11.06 30.29
CA HIS A 314 -9.10 11.97 31.41
C HIS A 314 -10.00 11.75 32.62
N LEU A 315 -11.28 11.42 32.38
CA LEU A 315 -12.23 11.06 33.45
C LEU A 315 -11.86 9.73 34.14
N LEU A 316 -10.98 8.93 33.53
CA LEU A 316 -10.35 7.75 34.11
C LEU A 316 -8.96 8.03 34.71
N ASN A 317 -8.64 9.31 34.96
CA ASN A 317 -7.46 9.78 35.69
C ASN A 317 -6.11 9.53 34.98
N ILE A 318 -6.07 9.81 33.68
CA ILE A 318 -4.82 9.92 32.90
C ILE A 318 -4.73 11.33 32.29
N PRO A 319 -3.60 12.05 32.37
CA PRO A 319 -3.43 13.37 31.77
C PRO A 319 -2.94 13.29 30.32
N ASP A 320 -2.83 14.46 29.69
CA ASP A 320 -2.25 14.64 28.35
C ASP A 320 -0.77 14.29 28.25
N ASN A 321 -0.37 13.77 27.09
CA ASN A 321 1.00 13.50 26.70
C ASN A 321 1.32 14.06 25.31
N TYR A 322 1.15 15.36 25.14
CA TYR A 322 1.56 16.12 23.96
C TYR A 322 2.27 17.42 24.31
N ASN A 323 2.97 17.97 23.33
CA ASN A 323 3.60 19.28 23.35
C ASN A 323 2.70 20.36 22.71
N ASN A 324 3.08 21.63 22.87
CA ASN A 324 2.56 22.68 21.98
C ASN A 324 3.36 22.66 20.66
N PRO A 325 2.76 22.35 19.50
CA PRO A 325 3.47 22.32 18.22
C PRO A 325 4.05 23.68 17.80
N TYR A 326 3.51 24.78 18.30
CA TYR A 326 3.95 26.14 17.98
C TYR A 326 4.66 26.82 19.17
N GLY A 327 5.01 26.05 20.19
CA GLY A 327 5.69 26.57 21.38
C GLY A 327 7.05 27.18 21.07
N VAL A 328 7.40 28.24 21.81
CA VAL A 328 8.74 28.85 21.79
C VAL A 328 9.33 28.74 23.20
N PRO A 329 10.41 27.95 23.40
CA PRO A 329 11.14 27.16 22.41
C PRO A 329 10.35 25.94 21.93
N ALA A 330 10.65 25.49 20.71
CA ALA A 330 9.99 24.33 20.13
C ALA A 330 10.38 23.05 20.86
N ARG A 331 9.44 22.10 20.93
CA ARG A 331 9.59 20.78 21.54
C ARG A 331 9.09 19.76 20.52
N ARG A 332 9.81 18.67 20.30
CA ARG A 332 9.35 17.54 19.46
C ARG A 332 8.06 16.96 20.06
N ALA A 333 7.19 16.45 19.19
CA ALA A 333 6.00 15.72 19.62
C ALA A 333 6.39 14.49 20.46
N PHE A 334 5.65 14.24 21.55
CA PHE A 334 5.99 13.16 22.47
C PHE A 334 5.59 11.79 21.91
N THR A 335 4.28 11.57 21.73
CA THR A 335 3.72 10.33 21.17
C THR A 335 2.89 10.54 19.91
N GLY A 336 2.44 11.77 19.66
CA GLY A 336 1.89 12.21 18.38
C GLY A 336 0.68 11.41 17.90
N PRO A 337 0.69 10.85 16.68
CA PRO A 337 -0.45 10.13 16.12
C PRO A 337 -0.66 8.75 16.78
N TRP A 338 0.33 8.24 17.50
CA TRP A 338 0.37 6.88 18.02
C TRP A 338 -0.35 6.68 19.35
N SER A 339 -0.79 7.77 20.00
CA SER A 339 -1.47 7.74 21.31
C SER A 339 -2.73 8.57 21.32
N MET A 340 -3.82 7.99 21.85
CA MET A 340 -5.06 8.68 22.19
C MET A 340 -4.82 9.90 23.12
N LEU A 341 -3.87 9.86 24.05
CA LEU A 341 -3.55 10.98 24.95
C LEU A 341 -2.62 12.02 24.32
N SER A 342 -2.46 11.96 23.01
CA SER A 342 -1.70 12.90 22.22
C SER A 342 -2.56 13.40 21.05
N ARG A 343 -2.01 13.47 19.84
CA ARG A 343 -2.77 13.83 18.63
C ARG A 343 -3.34 12.62 17.89
N GLY A 344 -3.25 11.43 18.47
CA GLY A 344 -4.05 10.28 18.07
C GLY A 344 -5.56 10.53 18.21
N SER A 345 -5.99 11.45 19.08
CA SER A 345 -7.40 11.88 19.15
C SER A 345 -7.89 12.60 17.88
N PHE A 346 -6.98 13.07 17.01
CA PHE A 346 -7.30 13.77 15.76
C PHE A 346 -7.42 12.82 14.56
N ASN A 347 -7.24 11.53 14.81
CA ASN A 347 -7.23 10.49 13.80
C ASN A 347 -8.57 10.40 13.05
N GLY A 348 -8.52 9.94 11.81
CA GLY A 348 -9.65 9.96 10.88
C GLY A 348 -9.24 10.45 9.49
N PRO A 349 -10.10 10.25 8.48
CA PRO A 349 -9.80 10.66 7.11
C PRO A 349 -9.72 12.18 6.97
N GLY A 350 -8.91 12.66 6.02
CA GLY A 350 -8.67 14.09 5.81
C GLY A 350 -7.82 14.79 6.88
N GLY A 351 -7.32 14.07 7.89
CA GLY A 351 -6.39 14.60 8.89
C GLY A 351 -6.95 15.76 9.75
N PRO A 352 -6.08 16.53 10.42
CA PRO A 352 -6.50 17.49 11.43
C PRO A 352 -7.29 18.68 10.86
N HIS A 353 -7.07 19.04 9.59
CA HIS A 353 -7.71 20.20 8.93
C HIS A 353 -9.18 19.99 8.51
N THR A 354 -9.74 18.85 8.86
CA THR A 354 -11.17 18.54 8.63
C THR A 354 -11.97 18.47 9.94
N ARG A 355 -11.32 18.68 11.10
CA ARG A 355 -11.95 18.57 12.43
C ARG A 355 -13.05 19.60 12.70
N TRP A 356 -12.99 20.79 12.09
CA TRP A 356 -13.99 21.86 12.28
C TRP A 356 -15.37 21.54 11.68
N GLN A 357 -15.47 20.47 10.89
CA GLN A 357 -16.69 20.12 10.16
C GLN A 357 -17.81 19.65 11.10
N ILE A 358 -19.05 20.02 10.78
CA ILE A 358 -20.25 19.58 11.49
C ILE A 358 -21.20 18.91 10.49
N PRO A 359 -21.55 17.63 10.65
CA PRO A 359 -21.07 16.71 11.69
C PRO A 359 -19.61 16.25 11.43
N PRO A 360 -18.86 15.85 12.48
CA PRO A 360 -17.44 15.52 12.41
C PRO A 360 -17.23 14.09 11.89
N THR A 361 -17.28 13.95 10.57
CA THR A 361 -17.21 12.66 9.85
C THR A 361 -15.83 12.34 9.28
N GLN A 362 -14.85 13.21 9.51
CA GLN A 362 -13.50 13.15 8.94
C GLN A 362 -12.45 13.12 10.07
N GLY A 363 -11.50 14.05 10.12
CA GLY A 363 -10.52 14.16 11.20
C GLY A 363 -11.19 14.24 12.56
N GLY A 364 -10.68 13.46 13.52
CA GLY A 364 -11.27 13.30 14.85
C GLY A 364 -12.50 12.38 14.90
N SER A 365 -12.97 11.82 13.78
CA SER A 365 -14.12 10.91 13.76
C SER A 365 -13.88 9.66 14.60
N LEU A 366 -12.68 9.09 14.59
CA LEU A 366 -12.24 7.97 15.44
C LEU A 366 -10.78 8.17 15.82
N GLY A 367 -10.46 8.20 17.11
CA GLY A 367 -9.07 8.34 17.55
C GLY A 367 -8.25 7.06 17.36
N SER A 368 -6.92 7.17 17.40
CA SER A 368 -6.04 6.00 17.47
C SER A 368 -6.19 5.28 18.81
N LEU A 369 -5.74 4.03 18.88
CA LEU A 369 -5.81 3.25 20.10
C LEU A 369 -4.88 3.84 21.18
N HIS A 370 -5.18 3.52 22.44
CA HIS A 370 -4.25 3.79 23.54
C HIS A 370 -2.94 3.00 23.35
N THR A 371 -1.80 3.56 23.77
CA THR A 371 -0.54 2.82 23.80
C THR A 371 -0.63 1.69 24.83
N ILE A 372 0.24 0.67 24.76
CA ILE A 372 0.23 -0.40 25.79
C ILE A 372 0.51 0.14 27.21
N ARG A 373 1.20 1.29 27.30
CA ARG A 373 1.37 2.07 28.54
C ARG A 373 0.04 2.53 29.08
N ASP A 374 -0.73 3.23 28.25
CA ASP A 374 -2.00 3.84 28.65
C ASP A 374 -3.06 2.77 28.90
N LYS A 375 -3.12 1.73 28.05
CA LYS A 375 -4.00 0.58 28.27
C LYS A 375 -3.73 -0.11 29.61
N ASN A 376 -2.47 -0.27 30.01
CA ASN A 376 -2.14 -0.83 31.32
C ASN A 376 -2.55 0.09 32.48
N GLN A 377 -2.33 1.40 32.35
CA GLN A 377 -2.74 2.39 33.36
C GLN A 377 -4.27 2.41 33.56
N LEU A 378 -5.01 2.30 32.45
CA LEU A 378 -6.47 2.29 32.41
C LEU A 378 -7.08 0.90 32.69
N LYS A 379 -6.24 -0.13 32.90
CA LYS A 379 -6.64 -1.53 33.14
C LYS A 379 -7.46 -2.14 31.99
N LEU A 380 -7.06 -1.84 30.77
CA LEU A 380 -7.65 -2.32 29.53
C LEU A 380 -6.99 -3.62 29.01
N LEU A 381 -5.91 -4.09 29.65
CA LEU A 381 -5.16 -5.29 29.27
C LEU A 381 -5.21 -6.36 30.36
N ASP A 382 -5.16 -7.63 29.94
CA ASP A 382 -4.75 -8.73 30.83
C ASP A 382 -3.22 -8.70 30.96
N ALA A 383 -2.70 -8.76 32.19
CA ALA A 383 -1.26 -8.80 32.46
C ALA A 383 -0.51 -9.91 31.70
N LYS A 384 -1.21 -10.99 31.30
CA LYS A 384 -0.64 -12.11 30.55
C LYS A 384 -0.31 -11.79 29.08
N THR A 385 -0.83 -10.70 28.52
CA THR A 385 -0.58 -10.32 27.12
C THR A 385 0.70 -9.51 26.94
N LEU A 386 1.45 -9.26 28.02
CA LEU A 386 2.71 -8.52 28.01
C LEU A 386 3.87 -9.37 28.52
N VAL A 387 5.05 -9.17 27.92
CA VAL A 387 6.31 -9.63 28.53
C VAL A 387 6.82 -8.56 29.48
N GLN A 388 6.83 -8.83 30.79
CA GLN A 388 7.36 -7.91 31.80
C GLN A 388 8.81 -8.22 32.13
N LEU A 389 9.68 -7.26 31.85
CA LEU A 389 11.12 -7.33 32.01
C LEU A 389 11.62 -6.26 32.99
N SER A 390 12.87 -6.42 33.39
CA SER A 390 13.65 -5.40 34.10
C SER A 390 14.97 -5.31 33.37
N ARG A 391 15.47 -4.08 33.18
CA ARG A 391 16.79 -3.83 32.60
C ARG A 391 17.89 -4.49 33.43
N GLU A 392 17.78 -4.45 34.75
CA GLU A 392 18.71 -5.07 35.69
C GLU A 392 18.68 -6.60 35.59
N GLY A 393 17.50 -7.17 35.32
CA GLY A 393 17.35 -8.59 35.05
C GLY A 393 17.99 -9.02 33.74
N LEU A 394 17.85 -8.23 32.67
CA LEU A 394 18.36 -8.54 31.33
C LEU A 394 19.86 -8.81 31.28
N ALA A 395 20.64 -8.12 32.11
CA ALA A 395 22.09 -8.36 32.22
C ALA A 395 22.42 -9.79 32.68
N ASN A 396 21.58 -10.41 33.49
CA ASN A 396 21.81 -11.74 34.06
C ASN A 396 21.04 -12.85 33.34
N SER A 397 19.88 -12.51 32.77
CA SER A 397 19.01 -13.45 32.07
C SER A 397 19.42 -13.69 30.63
N GLY A 398 20.03 -12.69 29.96
CA GLY A 398 20.35 -12.74 28.55
C GLY A 398 19.25 -12.15 27.67
N ILE A 399 19.36 -12.39 26.36
CA ILE A 399 18.45 -11.84 25.34
C ILE A 399 17.06 -12.47 25.42
N VAL A 400 16.04 -11.61 25.40
CA VAL A 400 14.63 -12.01 25.35
C VAL A 400 14.15 -11.84 23.92
N VAL A 401 13.58 -12.90 23.33
CA VAL A 401 12.98 -12.89 21.99
C VAL A 401 11.49 -13.22 22.11
N ALA A 402 10.63 -12.38 21.55
CA ALA A 402 9.18 -12.58 21.58
C ALA A 402 8.53 -12.16 20.26
N ARG A 403 7.40 -12.80 19.92
CA ARG A 403 6.56 -12.40 18.80
C ARG A 403 5.41 -11.55 19.34
N LEU A 404 5.26 -10.34 18.80
CA LEU A 404 4.27 -9.36 19.23
C LEU A 404 3.23 -9.17 18.12
N THR A 405 1.97 -9.35 18.44
CA THR A 405 0.82 -9.09 17.57
C THR A 405 0.38 -7.63 17.69
N ALA A 406 -0.12 -7.06 16.60
CA ALA A 406 -0.61 -5.69 16.57
C ALA A 406 -1.65 -5.40 17.66
N ARG A 407 -1.53 -4.24 18.31
CA ARG A 407 -2.39 -3.81 19.43
C ARG A 407 -3.88 -3.63 19.07
N SER A 408 -4.18 -3.57 17.78
CA SER A 408 -5.54 -3.47 17.22
C SER A 408 -6.26 -4.82 17.14
N VAL A 409 -5.55 -5.92 17.37
CA VAL A 409 -6.10 -7.28 17.33
C VAL A 409 -6.17 -7.83 18.76
N ALA A 410 -7.34 -8.34 19.14
CA ALA A 410 -7.50 -9.01 20.43
C ALA A 410 -6.66 -10.30 20.43
N PRO A 411 -5.69 -10.45 21.35
CA PRO A 411 -4.80 -11.60 21.37
C PRO A 411 -5.59 -12.87 21.72
N THR A 412 -5.28 -13.95 21.02
CA THR A 412 -5.74 -15.30 21.35
C THR A 412 -4.80 -15.95 22.37
N ASN A 413 -5.18 -17.11 22.93
CA ASN A 413 -4.47 -17.73 24.06
C ASN A 413 -2.95 -17.87 23.81
N GLY A 414 -2.16 -17.06 24.54
CA GLY A 414 -0.70 -17.09 24.51
C GLY A 414 -0.04 -16.06 23.58
N GLU A 415 -0.83 -15.30 22.82
CA GLU A 415 -0.31 -14.18 22.02
C GLU A 415 0.02 -12.98 22.90
N LEU A 416 1.06 -12.25 22.49
CA LEU A 416 1.56 -11.06 23.18
C LEU A 416 1.31 -9.85 22.31
N ILE A 417 1.03 -8.70 22.93
CA ILE A 417 0.86 -7.42 22.22
C ILE A 417 2.01 -6.45 22.47
N GLY A 418 2.88 -6.75 23.43
CA GLY A 418 3.99 -5.88 23.78
C GLY A 418 4.97 -6.44 24.79
N ILE A 419 6.09 -5.73 24.92
CA ILE A 419 7.12 -5.95 25.93
C ILE A 419 7.23 -4.67 26.76
N ARG A 420 7.24 -4.81 28.09
CA ARG A 420 7.54 -3.73 29.03
C ARG A 420 8.83 -4.02 29.76
N ILE A 421 9.73 -3.05 29.82
CA ILE A 421 11.02 -3.15 30.51
C ILE A 421 11.06 -2.09 31.59
N ALA A 422 11.00 -2.49 32.87
CA ALA A 422 11.22 -1.59 33.99
C ALA A 422 12.71 -1.27 34.17
N MET A 423 13.00 -0.06 34.64
CA MET A 423 14.35 0.41 35.00
C MET A 423 14.32 0.99 36.42
N ASP A 424 15.40 0.75 37.19
CA ASP A 424 15.55 1.39 38.51
C ASP A 424 15.73 2.92 38.42
N ALA A 425 16.35 3.39 37.34
CA ALA A 425 16.68 4.77 37.05
C ALA A 425 17.05 4.95 35.58
N ASP A 426 16.66 6.10 35.03
CA ASP A 426 17.14 6.60 33.74
C ASP A 426 18.59 7.08 33.88
N ARG A 427 19.47 6.55 33.05
CA ARG A 427 20.89 6.89 33.01
C ARG A 427 21.26 7.78 31.82
N SER A 428 20.26 8.21 31.03
CA SER A 428 20.47 9.13 29.91
C SER A 428 21.16 10.42 30.38
N PRO A 429 22.11 10.96 29.59
CA PRO A 429 22.69 12.27 29.88
C PRO A 429 21.61 13.35 30.01
N ALA A 430 21.80 14.29 30.93
CA ALA A 430 20.89 15.42 31.04
C ALA A 430 20.95 16.28 29.75
N CYS A 431 19.78 16.72 29.30
CA CYS A 431 19.60 17.66 28.19
C CYS A 431 18.71 18.82 28.63
N ASP A 432 18.73 19.94 27.89
CA ASP A 432 17.92 21.12 28.21
C ASP A 432 16.77 21.28 27.22
N THR A 433 15.56 21.03 27.72
CA THR A 433 14.30 21.18 26.98
C THR A 433 14.04 22.58 26.41
N LYS A 434 14.77 23.61 26.87
CA LYS A 434 14.66 24.98 26.39
C LYS A 434 15.52 25.29 25.17
N THR A 435 16.54 24.47 24.90
CA THR A 435 17.51 24.70 23.83
C THR A 435 17.57 23.56 22.83
N ASP A 436 17.13 22.36 23.23
CA ASP A 436 17.07 21.17 22.39
C ASP A 436 15.61 20.67 22.22
N PRO A 437 15.03 20.77 21.01
CA PRO A 437 13.68 20.28 20.75
C PRO A 437 13.55 18.76 20.91
N PHE A 438 14.64 17.99 20.76
CA PHE A 438 14.64 16.52 20.88
C PHE A 438 14.91 16.03 22.30
N CYS A 439 15.13 16.94 23.26
CA CYS A 439 15.34 16.58 24.63
C CYS A 439 14.06 16.00 25.27
N ASP A 440 14.07 14.71 25.61
CA ASP A 440 12.91 14.03 26.20
C ASP A 440 12.65 14.41 27.68
N GLY A 441 13.53 15.20 28.30
CA GLY A 441 13.45 15.67 29.68
C GLY A 441 13.89 14.66 30.74
N GLY A 442 14.27 13.44 30.34
CA GLY A 442 14.77 12.37 31.20
C GLY A 442 13.80 11.90 32.31
N GLY A 443 14.35 11.04 33.18
CA GLY A 443 13.64 10.51 34.34
C GLY A 443 12.64 9.40 34.00
N TYR A 444 12.87 8.68 32.90
CA TYR A 444 12.05 7.55 32.49
C TYR A 444 12.29 6.32 33.36
N THR A 445 11.24 5.57 33.64
CA THR A 445 11.29 4.38 34.51
C THR A 445 11.22 3.08 33.71
N GLY A 446 11.20 3.16 32.39
CA GLY A 446 11.14 1.99 31.54
C GLY A 446 11.06 2.26 30.05
N TYR A 447 10.87 1.16 29.32
CA TYR A 447 10.60 1.13 27.89
C TYR A 447 9.40 0.23 27.59
N ASP A 448 8.63 0.60 26.59
CA ASP A 448 7.57 -0.23 26.01
C ASP A 448 7.85 -0.47 24.51
N ILE A 449 7.60 -1.71 24.05
CA ILE A 449 7.68 -2.13 22.64
C ILE A 449 6.29 -2.66 22.25
N GLU A 450 5.70 -2.09 21.20
CA GLU A 450 4.38 -2.50 20.69
C GLU A 450 4.32 -2.49 19.16
N VAL A 451 3.39 -3.24 18.58
CA VAL A 451 3.16 -3.30 17.14
C VAL A 451 1.92 -2.49 16.79
N ILE A 452 2.07 -1.56 15.84
CA ILE A 452 1.00 -0.75 15.27
C ILE A 452 0.69 -1.30 13.88
N ASP A 453 -0.60 -1.48 13.59
CA ASP A 453 -1.08 -1.91 12.28
C ASP A 453 -2.28 -1.03 11.92
N ARG A 454 -2.32 -0.56 10.66
CA ARG A 454 -3.40 0.29 10.14
C ARG A 454 -4.69 -0.53 9.99
N MET A 455 -5.35 -0.75 11.12
CA MET A 455 -6.53 -1.59 11.29
C MET A 455 -7.34 -1.16 12.51
N GLY A 456 -8.67 -1.25 12.41
CA GLY A 456 -9.60 -0.72 13.40
C GLY A 456 -9.41 0.79 13.55
N PRO A 457 -9.55 1.34 14.76
CA PRO A 457 -9.28 2.75 15.02
C PRO A 457 -7.88 3.21 14.58
N ASP A 458 -6.86 2.32 14.56
CA ASP A 458 -5.52 2.64 14.06
C ASP A 458 -5.44 2.71 12.52
N SER A 459 -6.51 2.44 11.76
CA SER A 459 -6.51 2.47 10.28
C SER A 459 -6.01 3.81 9.70
N PHE A 460 -6.28 4.90 10.41
CA PHE A 460 -5.90 6.25 10.01
C PHE A 460 -4.55 6.72 10.60
N THR A 461 -3.87 5.86 11.36
CA THR A 461 -2.49 6.16 11.79
C THR A 461 -1.54 6.11 10.59
N PRO A 462 -0.44 6.88 10.58
CA PRO A 462 0.38 7.07 9.38
C PRO A 462 1.03 5.81 8.82
N ASP A 463 1.40 4.84 9.65
CA ASP A 463 2.32 3.75 9.31
C ASP A 463 1.96 2.46 10.04
N SER A 464 2.55 1.33 9.64
CA SER A 464 2.44 0.04 10.33
C SER A 464 3.83 -0.52 10.61
N GLY A 465 4.14 -0.83 11.86
CA GLY A 465 5.49 -1.23 12.25
C GLY A 465 5.63 -1.38 13.77
N VAL A 466 6.86 -1.33 14.26
CA VAL A 466 7.16 -1.45 15.69
C VAL A 466 7.42 -0.07 16.31
N MET A 467 6.64 0.28 17.32
CA MET A 467 6.87 1.46 18.15
C MET A 467 7.71 1.07 19.37
N ILE A 468 8.81 1.82 19.58
CA ILE A 468 9.59 1.78 20.83
C ILE A 468 9.35 3.11 21.54
N SER A 469 9.08 3.09 22.85
CA SER A 469 8.91 4.31 23.63
C SER A 469 9.54 4.23 25.01
N LYS A 470 10.11 5.34 25.47
CA LYS A 470 10.46 5.53 26.88
C LYS A 470 9.18 5.82 27.66
N VAL A 471 9.04 5.26 28.86
CA VAL A 471 7.84 5.39 29.68
C VAL A 471 8.15 5.75 31.14
N LYS A 472 7.22 6.49 31.77
CA LYS A 472 7.16 6.74 33.22
C LYS A 472 5.96 6.01 33.82
N THR A 473 6.18 5.40 34.97
CA THR A 473 5.11 4.78 35.78
C THR A 473 4.11 5.83 36.24
N GLU A 474 4.60 7.00 36.67
CA GLU A 474 3.74 8.14 37.02
C GLU A 474 3.34 8.93 35.78
N SER A 475 2.05 9.26 35.67
CA SER A 475 1.54 10.13 34.61
C SER A 475 1.79 11.61 34.94
N ARG A 476 3.05 12.04 34.99
CA ARG A 476 3.40 13.44 35.31
C ARG A 476 4.42 14.02 34.33
N GLY A 477 4.11 15.22 33.83
CA GLY A 477 4.91 15.86 32.78
C GLY A 477 4.88 15.03 31.50
N THR A 478 5.99 15.00 30.76
CA THR A 478 6.18 14.04 29.65
C THR A 478 6.40 12.65 30.23
N PHE A 479 5.39 11.78 30.12
CA PHE A 479 5.40 10.44 30.71
C PHE A 479 5.55 9.32 29.69
N GLN A 480 5.46 9.61 28.41
CA GLN A 480 5.82 8.68 27.34
C GLN A 480 6.45 9.43 26.17
N TRP A 481 7.52 8.87 25.60
CA TRP A 481 8.26 9.48 24.50
C TRP A 481 8.59 8.44 23.43
N THR A 482 8.14 8.67 22.20
CA THR A 482 8.43 7.79 21.06
C THR A 482 9.89 7.90 20.66
N ILE A 483 10.58 6.76 20.55
CA ILE A 483 11.89 6.71 19.91
C ILE A 483 11.65 6.76 18.40
N ASP A 484 12.24 7.76 17.76
CA ASP A 484 12.04 8.05 16.36
C ASP A 484 13.12 7.37 15.51
N ALA A 485 12.72 6.41 14.68
CA ALA A 485 13.63 5.75 13.75
C ALA A 485 14.12 6.69 12.61
N ASN A 486 13.43 7.81 12.40
CA ASN A 486 13.67 8.81 11.37
C ASN A 486 13.64 10.23 11.95
N PRO A 487 14.57 10.59 12.86
CA PRO A 487 14.50 11.83 13.64
C PRO A 487 14.67 13.12 12.80
N GLN A 488 15.00 13.01 11.53
CA GLN A 488 15.06 14.13 10.60
C GLN A 488 13.71 14.84 10.46
N ASP A 489 13.75 16.11 10.04
CA ASP A 489 12.55 16.83 9.66
C ASP A 489 11.94 16.22 8.38
N LEU A 490 10.65 15.85 8.44
CA LEU A 490 9.91 15.32 7.29
C LEU A 490 9.75 16.33 6.15
N LYS A 491 9.87 17.63 6.42
CA LYS A 491 9.64 18.71 5.45
C LYS A 491 8.27 18.57 4.79
N LEU A 492 7.25 18.27 5.60
CA LEU A 492 5.86 18.15 5.17
C LEU A 492 5.21 19.54 5.12
N VAL A 493 4.50 19.82 4.03
CA VAL A 493 3.64 21.01 3.93
C VAL A 493 2.41 20.76 4.80
N ASP A 494 2.13 21.71 5.68
CA ASP A 494 0.94 21.74 6.51
C ASP A 494 -0.26 22.25 5.69
N PHE A 495 -0.13 23.46 5.17
CA PHE A 495 -1.15 24.11 4.34
C PHE A 495 -0.52 25.15 3.39
N TYR A 496 -1.30 25.66 2.46
CA TYR A 496 -0.93 26.81 1.63
C TYR A 496 -1.66 28.07 2.11
N ARG A 497 -0.94 29.18 2.23
CA ARG A 497 -1.52 30.49 2.53
C ARG A 497 -2.32 31.04 1.33
N PRO A 498 -3.17 32.06 1.52
CA PRO A 498 -3.94 32.66 0.43
C PRO A 498 -3.09 33.17 -0.75
N ASP A 499 -1.85 33.58 -0.51
CA ASP A 499 -0.90 33.98 -1.55
C ASP A 499 -0.21 32.80 -2.29
N GLY A 500 -0.54 31.57 -1.92
CA GLY A 500 0.02 30.33 -2.47
C GLY A 500 1.35 29.89 -1.84
N THR A 501 1.85 30.59 -0.82
CA THR A 501 3.09 30.19 -0.13
C THR A 501 2.86 28.96 0.78
N PRO A 502 3.75 27.95 0.76
CA PRO A 502 3.62 26.79 1.62
C PRO A 502 3.97 27.14 3.07
N SER A 503 3.11 26.71 4.00
CA SER A 503 3.44 26.59 5.42
C SER A 503 3.95 25.18 5.68
N MET A 504 5.13 25.04 6.28
CA MET A 504 5.65 23.72 6.67
C MET A 504 5.16 23.39 8.08
N ILE A 505 4.98 22.10 8.37
CA ILE A 505 4.78 21.66 9.76
C ILE A 505 6.01 22.03 10.59
N THR A 506 5.82 22.37 11.87
CA THR A 506 6.94 22.66 12.76
C THR A 506 7.60 21.36 13.24
N VAL A 507 8.77 21.45 13.88
CA VAL A 507 9.39 20.29 14.58
C VAL A 507 8.52 19.73 15.71
N GLY A 508 7.58 20.54 16.22
CA GLY A 508 6.65 20.16 17.27
C GLY A 508 5.33 19.59 16.76
N ASP A 509 5.04 19.66 15.45
CA ASP A 509 3.85 19.02 14.89
C ASP A 509 3.90 17.50 15.10
N TYR A 510 2.76 16.88 15.33
CA TYR A 510 2.71 15.44 15.61
C TYR A 510 2.99 14.57 14.38
N ARG A 511 2.70 15.06 13.17
CA ARG A 511 3.01 14.38 11.90
C ARG A 511 4.51 14.27 11.66
N GLN A 512 5.32 14.99 12.44
CA GLN A 512 6.75 14.73 12.49
C GLN A 512 7.11 13.31 12.93
N LEU A 513 6.20 12.57 13.58
CA LEU A 513 6.42 11.17 13.94
C LEU A 513 5.80 10.19 12.93
N ALA A 514 5.38 10.64 11.75
CA ALA A 514 4.66 9.81 10.79
C ALA A 514 5.49 8.64 10.24
N ASP A 515 6.81 8.77 10.17
CA ASP A 515 7.76 7.74 9.73
C ASP A 515 8.63 7.19 10.89
N ALA A 516 8.18 7.38 12.14
CA ALA A 516 8.96 7.04 13.33
C ALA A 516 9.05 5.53 13.66
N LEU A 517 8.20 4.69 13.05
CA LEU A 517 8.13 3.26 13.38
C LEU A 517 9.31 2.48 12.79
N PHE A 518 9.79 1.49 13.55
CA PHE A 518 10.87 0.59 13.14
C PHE A 518 10.32 -0.57 12.29
N HIS A 519 11.11 -1.00 11.31
CA HIS A 519 10.74 -2.03 10.32
C HIS A 519 11.79 -3.13 10.24
N ALA A 520 11.40 -4.34 9.84
CA ALA A 520 12.34 -5.47 9.76
C ALA A 520 13.19 -5.43 8.49
N GLY A 521 14.44 -5.86 8.60
CA GLY A 521 15.32 -6.05 7.44
C GLY A 521 16.00 -4.78 6.93
N THR A 522 16.74 -4.92 5.83
CA THR A 522 17.57 -3.84 5.31
C THR A 522 16.86 -3.05 4.22
N ARG A 523 17.17 -1.75 4.16
CA ARG A 523 16.64 -0.81 3.14
C ARG A 523 15.13 -0.60 3.25
N SER A 524 14.56 -0.83 4.43
CA SER A 524 13.15 -0.60 4.74
C SER A 524 12.76 0.87 4.62
N GLY A 525 13.71 1.81 4.74
CA GLY A 525 13.42 3.25 4.84
C GLY A 525 13.34 3.74 6.29
N SER A 526 13.41 2.80 7.23
CA SER A 526 13.49 3.01 8.67
C SER A 526 14.53 2.06 9.28
N GLU A 527 14.98 2.35 10.49
CA GLU A 527 15.87 1.51 11.27
C GLU A 527 15.18 0.20 11.70
N PHE A 528 15.99 -0.85 11.87
CA PHE A 528 15.55 -2.17 12.35
C PHE A 528 16.07 -2.52 13.75
N GLU A 529 16.81 -1.61 14.38
CA GLU A 529 17.35 -1.76 15.72
C GLU A 529 17.52 -0.40 16.40
N TYR A 530 17.52 -0.40 17.74
CA TYR A 530 17.79 0.79 18.54
C TYR A 530 18.74 0.44 19.68
N VAL A 531 19.76 1.27 19.90
CA VAL A 531 20.73 1.12 20.99
C VAL A 531 20.62 2.32 21.92
N ASP A 532 20.29 2.06 23.18
CA ASP A 532 20.45 3.04 24.26
C ASP A 532 21.68 2.67 25.08
N GLU A 533 22.82 3.26 24.73
CA GLU A 533 24.08 3.05 25.43
C GLU A 533 24.01 3.48 26.90
N ALA A 534 23.30 4.56 27.19
CA ALA A 534 23.24 5.12 28.53
C ALA A 534 22.51 4.18 29.50
N ASN A 535 21.44 3.55 29.03
CA ASN A 535 20.72 2.53 29.78
C ASN A 535 21.18 1.09 29.47
N SER A 536 22.30 0.88 28.78
CA SER A 536 22.82 -0.45 28.46
C SER A 536 21.79 -1.39 27.81
N LEU A 537 20.94 -0.90 26.91
CA LEU A 537 19.88 -1.68 26.24
C LEU A 537 20.07 -1.69 24.72
N HIS A 538 19.72 -2.81 24.09
CA HIS A 538 19.67 -2.97 22.64
C HIS A 538 18.38 -3.69 22.24
N PHE A 539 17.63 -3.06 21.36
CA PHE A 539 16.33 -3.48 20.83
C PHE A 539 16.46 -3.91 19.36
N TYR A 540 15.77 -4.98 18.97
CA TYR A 540 15.85 -5.55 17.63
C TYR A 540 14.46 -5.79 17.04
N ILE A 541 14.28 -5.40 15.77
CA ILE A 541 13.13 -5.74 14.94
C ILE A 541 13.61 -6.79 13.92
N ILE A 542 13.37 -8.06 14.25
CA ILE A 542 14.08 -9.18 13.61
C ILE A 542 13.35 -9.65 12.36
N ASP A 543 12.04 -9.83 12.45
CA ASP A 543 11.26 -10.43 11.37
C ASP A 543 9.82 -9.93 11.39
N ILE A 544 9.20 -9.87 10.21
CA ILE A 544 7.81 -9.46 10.01
C ILE A 544 6.97 -10.68 9.64
N HIS A 545 5.76 -10.77 10.20
CA HIS A 545 4.79 -11.81 9.88
C HIS A 545 3.43 -11.18 9.64
N ARG A 546 2.84 -11.45 8.46
CA ARG A 546 1.44 -11.13 8.15
C ARG A 546 0.71 -12.43 7.89
N GLU A 547 -0.25 -12.77 8.74
CA GLU A 547 -1.03 -14.01 8.60
C GLU A 547 -2.06 -13.90 7.47
N ASN A 548 -2.65 -15.03 7.05
CA ASN A 548 -3.65 -15.06 5.96
C ASN A 548 -4.88 -14.17 6.21
N LYS A 549 -5.23 -13.95 7.47
CA LYS A 549 -6.32 -13.03 7.87
C LYS A 549 -5.89 -11.55 7.91
N GLY A 550 -4.65 -11.27 7.53
CA GLY A 550 -4.08 -9.93 7.55
C GLY A 550 -3.67 -9.47 8.95
N VAL A 551 -3.42 -10.33 9.94
CA VAL A 551 -2.90 -9.91 11.25
C VAL A 551 -1.40 -9.66 11.15
N LEU A 552 -0.96 -8.45 11.52
CA LEU A 552 0.46 -8.10 11.61
C LEU A 552 1.06 -8.52 12.95
N SER A 553 2.26 -9.09 12.90
CA SER A 553 3.08 -9.35 14.07
C SER A 553 4.56 -9.29 13.73
N TYR A 554 5.39 -8.95 14.71
CA TYR A 554 6.84 -8.89 14.57
C TYR A 554 7.52 -9.82 15.55
N THR A 555 8.60 -10.47 15.12
CA THR A 555 9.58 -11.04 16.04
C THR A 555 10.50 -9.92 16.49
N THR A 556 10.49 -9.60 17.78
CA THR A 556 11.35 -8.59 18.39
C THR A 556 12.27 -9.22 19.43
N ALA A 557 13.35 -8.52 19.76
CA ALA A 557 14.18 -8.90 20.89
C ALA A 557 14.73 -7.70 21.64
N VAL A 558 15.09 -7.94 22.90
CA VAL A 558 15.81 -6.96 23.73
C VAL A 558 16.87 -7.67 24.56
N ARG A 559 18.04 -7.04 24.68
CA ARG A 559 19.12 -7.50 25.58
C ARG A 559 19.77 -6.34 26.30
N SER A 560 20.57 -6.70 27.31
CA SER A 560 21.55 -5.77 27.88
C SER A 560 22.83 -5.72 27.04
N LEU A 561 23.48 -4.56 26.99
CA LEU A 561 24.85 -4.42 26.50
C LEU A 561 25.87 -5.08 27.45
N ASP A 562 25.55 -5.16 28.74
CA ASP A 562 26.41 -5.69 29.81
C ASP A 562 26.09 -7.15 30.17
N THR A 563 25.90 -7.99 29.15
CA THR A 563 25.43 -9.37 29.32
C THR A 563 26.41 -10.24 30.15
N LYS A 564 25.90 -10.91 31.18
CA LYS A 564 26.59 -11.78 32.14
C LYS A 564 25.91 -13.14 32.31
N ASP A 565 24.97 -13.46 31.44
CA ASP A 565 24.22 -14.72 31.52
C ASP A 565 25.12 -15.94 31.31
N LYS A 566 24.59 -17.11 31.66
CA LYS A 566 25.32 -18.38 31.64
C LYS A 566 24.91 -19.30 30.48
N HIS A 567 24.16 -18.83 29.49
CA HIS A 567 23.81 -19.67 28.35
C HIS A 567 25.02 -19.92 27.45
N LYS A 568 25.10 -21.12 26.89
CA LYS A 568 26.14 -21.43 25.90
C LYS A 568 25.67 -20.91 24.56
N ARG A 569 26.47 -20.05 23.92
CA ARG A 569 26.20 -19.56 22.56
C ARG A 569 26.89 -20.46 21.55
N GLY A 570 26.19 -20.75 20.46
CA GLY A 570 26.71 -21.56 19.37
C GLY A 570 25.99 -21.23 18.08
N VAL A 571 26.71 -21.28 16.96
CA VAL A 571 26.14 -21.09 15.62
C VAL A 571 26.83 -22.03 14.64
N GLU A 572 26.03 -22.65 13.78
CA GLU A 572 26.51 -23.37 12.59
C GLU A 572 25.80 -22.78 11.37
N VAL A 573 26.51 -22.54 10.28
CA VAL A 573 25.90 -22.23 8.98
C VAL A 573 26.18 -23.39 8.06
N LYS A 574 25.19 -23.82 7.27
CA LYS A 574 25.36 -24.80 6.20
C LYS A 574 25.61 -24.13 4.87
N ARG A 575 26.35 -24.84 4.01
CA ARG A 575 26.64 -24.43 2.63
C ARG A 575 25.36 -23.95 1.94
N GLY A 576 25.42 -22.74 1.38
CA GLY A 576 24.29 -22.14 0.71
C GLY A 576 23.93 -22.86 -0.59
N GLN A 577 22.63 -22.98 -0.85
CA GLN A 577 22.08 -23.57 -2.07
C GLN A 577 21.36 -22.50 -2.87
N MET A 578 21.58 -22.52 -4.19
CA MET A 578 20.84 -21.63 -5.08
C MET A 578 19.35 -22.04 -5.10
N LYS A 579 18.46 -21.09 -4.84
CA LYS A 579 17.02 -21.23 -5.07
C LYS A 579 16.68 -20.51 -6.37
N SER A 580 16.31 -21.27 -7.39
CA SER A 580 15.71 -20.75 -8.62
C SER A 580 14.50 -21.61 -9.00
N SER A 581 13.40 -20.96 -9.40
CA SER A 581 12.17 -21.66 -9.84
C SER A 581 12.37 -22.47 -11.12
N PHE A 582 13.47 -22.21 -11.84
CA PHE A 582 13.88 -22.93 -13.05
C PHE A 582 15.38 -23.18 -12.99
N PRO A 583 15.92 -24.24 -13.62
CA PRO A 583 17.37 -24.53 -13.65
C PRO A 583 18.26 -23.44 -14.25
N ASN A 584 17.67 -22.33 -14.72
CA ASN A 584 18.14 -21.53 -15.85
C ASN A 584 17.85 -20.03 -15.72
N THR A 585 17.59 -19.50 -14.51
CA THR A 585 17.35 -18.06 -14.35
C THR A 585 18.63 -17.26 -14.62
N PRO A 586 18.61 -16.20 -15.46
CA PRO A 586 19.76 -15.35 -15.64
C PRO A 586 20.12 -14.65 -14.32
N THR A 587 21.36 -14.80 -13.85
CA THR A 587 21.83 -14.05 -12.66
C THR A 587 21.81 -12.53 -12.88
N ARG A 588 21.64 -12.06 -14.11
CA ARG A 588 21.36 -10.64 -14.40
C ARG A 588 20.03 -10.15 -13.81
N MET A 589 19.03 -11.02 -13.72
CA MET A 589 17.72 -10.73 -13.11
C MET A 589 17.69 -11.01 -11.60
N GLY A 590 18.80 -11.51 -11.05
CA GLY A 590 18.90 -11.91 -9.64
C GLY A 590 18.62 -13.40 -9.41
N VAL A 591 19.29 -13.98 -8.42
CA VAL A 591 19.01 -15.30 -7.83
C VAL A 591 19.14 -15.23 -6.31
N ILE A 592 18.63 -16.25 -5.61
CA ILE A 592 18.76 -16.37 -4.16
C ILE A 592 19.79 -17.44 -3.81
N CYS A 593 20.78 -17.09 -2.99
CA CYS A 593 21.60 -18.05 -2.27
C CYS A 593 20.99 -18.28 -0.88
N SER A 594 20.42 -19.46 -0.65
CA SER A 594 19.73 -19.82 0.57
C SER A 594 20.63 -20.64 1.49
N PHE A 595 20.89 -20.12 2.68
CA PHE A 595 21.69 -20.73 3.72
C PHE A 595 20.80 -21.23 4.85
N ARG A 596 21.29 -22.21 5.62
CA ARG A 596 20.63 -22.62 6.87
C ARG A 596 21.54 -22.27 8.04
N VAL A 597 21.00 -21.54 9.02
CA VAL A 597 21.69 -21.14 10.26
C VAL A 597 21.10 -21.95 11.41
N HIS A 598 21.93 -22.63 12.19
CA HIS A 598 21.54 -23.44 13.35
C HIS A 598 22.02 -22.76 14.63
N ASN A 599 21.14 -22.69 15.61
CA ASN A 599 21.56 -22.38 16.96
C ASN A 599 22.03 -23.68 17.65
N THR A 600 23.35 -23.84 17.79
CA THR A 600 23.98 -24.97 18.51
C THR A 600 24.19 -24.68 20.00
N GLY A 601 23.72 -23.53 20.47
CA GLY A 601 23.74 -23.12 21.86
C GLY A 601 22.81 -23.93 22.75
N SER A 602 22.84 -23.61 24.04
CA SER A 602 21.96 -24.23 25.04
C SER A 602 21.57 -23.26 26.13
N TYR A 603 20.28 -23.26 26.45
CA TYR A 603 19.72 -22.55 27.60
C TYR A 603 20.29 -23.08 28.92
N SER A 604 20.43 -22.17 29.89
CA SER A 604 20.87 -22.46 31.25
C SER A 604 19.79 -21.98 32.21
N ALA A 605 19.20 -22.92 32.97
CA ALA A 605 18.16 -22.60 33.95
C ALA A 605 18.63 -21.64 35.04
N ALA A 606 19.94 -21.56 35.29
CA ALA A 606 20.53 -20.58 36.20
C ALA A 606 20.37 -19.12 35.72
N GLY A 607 20.05 -18.89 34.44
CA GLY A 607 19.74 -17.57 33.89
C GLY A 607 18.25 -17.20 33.93
N GLY A 608 17.35 -18.16 34.16
CA GLY A 608 15.89 -17.92 34.22
C GLY A 608 15.32 -17.65 35.62
N GLY A 609 16.17 -17.47 36.64
CA GLY A 609 15.72 -17.18 38.01
C GLY A 609 14.98 -15.85 38.13
N ASN A 610 14.37 -15.59 39.31
CA ASN A 610 13.57 -14.39 39.69
C ASN A 610 14.30 -13.04 39.50
N HIS A 611 14.61 -12.67 38.26
CA HIS A 611 15.29 -11.44 37.87
C HIS A 611 14.35 -10.42 37.24
N HIS A 612 13.14 -10.87 36.89
CA HIS A 612 12.12 -10.08 36.22
C HIS A 612 10.83 -10.07 37.04
N PRO A 613 9.91 -9.12 36.79
CA PRO A 613 8.60 -9.08 37.44
C PRO A 613 7.74 -10.33 37.19
N GLN A 614 8.06 -11.12 36.16
CA GLN A 614 7.42 -12.40 35.85
C GLN A 614 8.45 -13.44 35.38
N ASP A 615 8.06 -14.72 35.33
CA ASP A 615 8.90 -15.76 34.71
C ASP A 615 8.94 -15.55 33.19
N VAL A 616 10.15 -15.39 32.67
CA VAL A 616 10.42 -15.18 31.23
C VAL A 616 11.27 -16.30 30.63
N SER A 617 11.43 -17.43 31.32
CA SER A 617 12.23 -18.57 30.87
C SER A 617 11.80 -19.12 29.51
N ALA A 618 10.54 -18.93 29.11
CA ALA A 618 10.03 -19.28 27.79
C ALA A 618 10.70 -18.49 26.65
N TYR A 619 11.11 -17.24 26.92
CA TYR A 619 11.60 -16.28 25.92
C TYR A 619 13.14 -16.19 25.86
N LEU A 620 13.85 -16.91 26.73
CA LEU A 620 15.32 -16.94 26.84
C LEU A 620 15.95 -18.11 26.07
N LYS A 621 15.17 -18.80 25.24
CA LYS A 621 15.59 -20.03 24.54
C LYS A 621 16.17 -19.78 23.15
N SER A 622 16.30 -18.53 22.75
CA SER A 622 16.79 -18.11 21.44
C SER A 622 18.02 -17.25 21.56
N ASP A 623 18.78 -17.17 20.48
CA ASP A 623 19.80 -16.13 20.28
C ASP A 623 19.45 -15.34 19.02
N VAL A 624 20.01 -14.14 18.91
CA VAL A 624 19.91 -13.31 17.71
C VAL A 624 21.27 -13.33 17.02
N TYR A 625 21.25 -13.52 15.71
CA TYR A 625 22.45 -13.54 14.88
C TYR A 625 22.44 -12.38 13.92
N ARG A 626 23.51 -11.58 13.96
CA ARG A 626 23.79 -10.58 12.95
C ARG A 626 24.46 -11.24 11.75
N LEU A 627 23.91 -10.91 10.59
CA LEU A 627 24.24 -11.50 9.32
C LEU A 627 25.00 -10.49 8.47
N SER A 628 26.01 -10.96 7.75
CA SER A 628 26.70 -10.16 6.72
C SER A 628 26.98 -11.02 5.51
N ALA A 629 26.77 -10.47 4.32
CA ALA A 629 27.03 -11.16 3.06
C ALA A 629 28.13 -10.43 2.27
N SER A 630 29.01 -11.19 1.63
CA SER A 630 30.03 -10.65 0.73
C SER A 630 30.14 -11.50 -0.53
N VAL A 631 30.64 -10.92 -1.62
CA VAL A 631 30.78 -11.60 -2.91
C VAL A 631 32.21 -11.49 -3.45
N LYS A 632 32.75 -12.63 -3.89
CA LYS A 632 34.01 -12.72 -4.64
C LYS A 632 33.69 -13.02 -6.10
N GLY A 633 33.80 -12.00 -6.94
CA GLY A 633 33.56 -12.06 -8.38
C GLY A 633 33.37 -10.64 -8.92
N LYS A 634 34.19 -10.22 -9.90
CA LYS A 634 34.10 -8.86 -10.47
C LYS A 634 32.72 -8.64 -11.09
N GLY A 635 32.07 -7.51 -10.81
CA GLY A 635 30.78 -7.12 -11.39
C GLY A 635 29.58 -7.91 -10.84
N TRP A 636 29.71 -8.53 -9.67
CA TRP A 636 28.58 -9.16 -8.98
C TRP A 636 28.09 -8.27 -7.84
N ARG A 637 26.77 -8.21 -7.68
CA ARG A 637 26.06 -7.55 -6.60
C ARG A 637 25.57 -8.59 -5.61
N VAL A 638 25.69 -8.29 -4.32
CA VAL A 638 25.13 -9.09 -3.23
C VAL A 638 24.37 -8.15 -2.30
N GLU A 639 23.19 -8.57 -1.88
CA GLU A 639 22.36 -7.83 -0.94
C GLU A 639 21.77 -8.82 0.06
N LEU A 640 21.62 -8.38 1.30
CA LEU A 640 21.07 -9.19 2.37
C LEU A 640 19.73 -8.57 2.78
N PRO A 641 18.58 -9.16 2.37
CA PRO A 641 17.26 -8.59 2.68
C PRO A 641 17.01 -8.40 4.17
N ASN A 642 17.61 -9.25 5.01
CA ASN A 642 17.52 -9.14 6.47
C ASN A 642 18.88 -9.30 7.15
N ALA A 643 19.31 -8.27 7.88
CA ALA A 643 20.57 -8.26 8.61
C ALA A 643 20.53 -9.06 9.92
N LEU A 644 19.33 -9.47 10.36
CA LEU A 644 19.12 -10.21 11.60
C LEU A 644 18.37 -11.51 11.32
N THR A 645 18.64 -12.52 12.14
CA THR A 645 17.80 -13.72 12.25
C THR A 645 17.84 -14.22 13.69
N THR A 646 16.82 -14.96 14.11
CA THR A 646 16.81 -15.60 15.42
C THR A 646 16.39 -17.05 15.33
N ALA A 647 16.98 -17.89 16.18
CA ALA A 647 16.64 -19.31 16.24
C ALA A 647 16.65 -19.80 17.70
N GLU A 648 15.65 -20.58 18.07
CA GLU A 648 15.66 -21.31 19.34
C GLU A 648 16.81 -22.33 19.37
N ASN A 649 17.29 -22.66 20.57
CA ASN A 649 18.33 -23.67 20.78
C ASN A 649 17.97 -24.99 20.09
N GLY A 650 18.88 -25.49 19.26
CA GLY A 650 18.71 -26.70 18.47
C GLY A 650 17.87 -26.54 17.20
N LYS A 651 17.32 -25.35 16.90
CA LYS A 651 16.50 -25.09 15.71
C LYS A 651 17.30 -24.43 14.59
N TRP A 652 16.87 -24.72 13.35
CA TRP A 652 17.44 -24.19 12.12
C TRP A 652 16.55 -23.09 11.56
N MET A 653 17.16 -22.05 11.02
CA MET A 653 16.50 -20.98 10.26
C MET A 653 17.08 -20.90 8.85
N THR A 654 16.27 -20.41 7.92
CA THR A 654 16.69 -20.20 6.54
C THR A 654 16.99 -18.72 6.33
N VAL A 655 18.18 -18.42 5.83
CA VAL A 655 18.63 -17.06 5.50
C VAL A 655 18.84 -16.99 4.00
N ASP A 656 18.16 -16.06 3.34
CA ASP A 656 18.29 -15.85 1.90
C ASP A 656 19.17 -14.64 1.62
N VAL A 657 20.10 -14.79 0.68
CA VAL A 657 20.99 -13.73 0.20
C VAL A 657 20.69 -13.49 -1.28
N ALA A 658 20.42 -12.24 -1.63
CA ALA A 658 20.14 -11.83 -3.00
C ALA A 658 21.44 -11.63 -3.77
N VAL A 659 21.50 -12.12 -5.00
CA VAL A 659 22.73 -12.11 -5.80
C VAL A 659 22.41 -11.80 -7.25
N ALA A 660 23.13 -10.84 -7.85
CA ALA A 660 22.99 -10.53 -9.27
C ALA A 660 24.35 -10.31 -9.96
N ALA A 661 24.36 -10.50 -11.27
CA ALA A 661 25.51 -10.28 -12.14
C ALA A 661 25.29 -9.11 -13.09
N ASP A 662 26.20 -8.15 -13.11
CA ASP A 662 26.22 -7.09 -14.12
C ASP A 662 26.55 -7.63 -15.53
N ARG A 663 26.33 -6.78 -16.55
CA ARG A 663 26.64 -7.10 -17.95
C ARG A 663 28.10 -7.55 -18.11
N GLY A 664 29.05 -6.89 -17.45
CA GLY A 664 30.49 -7.21 -17.46
C GLY A 664 30.97 -8.15 -16.36
N ALA A 665 30.05 -8.78 -15.61
CA ALA A 665 30.42 -9.64 -14.49
C ALA A 665 31.21 -10.88 -14.92
N ALA A 666 32.11 -11.34 -14.04
CA ALA A 666 32.80 -12.61 -14.18
C ALA A 666 31.82 -13.78 -14.29
N LEU A 667 32.22 -14.87 -14.94
CA LEU A 667 31.35 -16.04 -15.17
C LEU A 667 30.86 -16.72 -13.90
N THR A 668 31.62 -16.64 -12.82
CA THR A 668 31.29 -17.26 -11.54
C THR A 668 31.50 -16.28 -10.41
N ALA A 669 30.72 -16.42 -9.35
CA ALA A 669 30.96 -15.75 -8.08
C ALA A 669 30.76 -16.69 -6.90
N VAL A 670 31.45 -16.36 -5.81
CA VAL A 670 31.33 -17.04 -4.53
C VAL A 670 30.79 -16.04 -3.51
N ILE A 671 29.63 -16.35 -2.96
CA ILE A 671 28.95 -15.57 -1.94
C ILE A 671 29.25 -16.20 -0.60
N GLU A 672 29.69 -15.40 0.35
CA GLU A 672 29.98 -15.82 1.72
C GLU A 672 28.97 -15.15 2.64
N LEU A 673 28.19 -15.96 3.36
CA LEU A 673 27.33 -15.51 4.45
C LEU A 673 28.05 -15.79 5.77
N LYS A 674 28.15 -14.78 6.61
CA LYS A 674 28.63 -14.87 7.99
C LYS A 674 27.49 -14.58 8.95
N ALA A 675 27.32 -15.43 9.96
CA ALA A 675 26.43 -15.24 11.10
C ALA A 675 27.25 -15.04 12.37
N THR A 676 26.89 -14.05 13.20
CA THR A 676 27.57 -13.72 14.45
C THR A 676 26.54 -13.58 15.56
N SER A 677 26.74 -14.25 16.70
CA SER A 677 25.85 -14.12 17.85
C SER A 677 25.90 -12.70 18.42
N GLU A 678 24.75 -12.06 18.58
CA GLU A 678 24.63 -10.75 19.25
C GLU A 678 24.87 -10.85 20.76
N SER A 679 24.61 -12.03 21.34
CA SER A 679 24.90 -12.29 22.76
C SER A 679 26.40 -12.55 23.01
N ASN A 680 27.14 -13.05 22.03
CA ASN A 680 28.59 -13.27 22.13
C ASN A 680 29.27 -13.13 20.75
N PRO A 681 29.86 -11.96 20.44
CA PRO A 681 30.48 -11.69 19.14
C PRO A 681 31.65 -12.61 18.75
N SER A 682 32.24 -13.35 19.70
CA SER A 682 33.28 -14.35 19.40
C SER A 682 32.71 -15.63 18.77
N VAL A 683 31.41 -15.88 18.93
CA VAL A 683 30.69 -17.00 18.34
C VAL A 683 30.20 -16.61 16.95
N THR A 684 30.91 -17.09 15.94
CA THR A 684 30.62 -16.80 14.53
C THR A 684 30.82 -18.04 13.67
N ALA A 685 30.02 -18.16 12.61
CA ALA A 685 30.21 -19.16 11.57
C ALA A 685 29.93 -18.54 10.20
N SER A 686 30.62 -19.04 9.18
CA SER A 686 30.45 -18.59 7.81
C SER A 686 30.37 -19.78 6.87
N GLU A 687 29.58 -19.65 5.82
CA GLU A 687 29.53 -20.63 4.74
C GLU A 687 29.37 -19.97 3.39
N ARG A 688 29.58 -20.76 2.33
CA ARG A 688 29.62 -20.25 0.95
C ARG A 688 28.51 -20.81 0.06
N CYS A 689 28.09 -19.98 -0.88
CA CYS A 689 27.24 -20.34 -2.01
C CYS A 689 27.98 -19.97 -3.30
N SER A 690 27.96 -20.84 -4.30
CA SER A 690 28.58 -20.57 -5.60
C SER A 690 27.50 -20.37 -6.64
N VAL A 691 27.62 -19.31 -7.42
CA VAL A 691 26.72 -18.98 -8.52
C VAL A 691 27.50 -18.85 -9.82
N SER A 692 26.84 -19.14 -10.92
CA SER A 692 27.40 -19.01 -12.26
C SER A 692 26.46 -18.18 -13.13
N LYS A 693 27.05 -17.29 -13.92
CA LYS A 693 26.36 -16.52 -14.96
C LYS A 693 26.10 -17.46 -16.13
N VAL A 694 24.84 -17.78 -16.38
CA VAL A 694 24.42 -18.58 -17.54
C VAL A 694 24.10 -17.64 -18.70
N TRP A 695 24.69 -17.92 -19.87
CA TRP A 695 24.32 -17.23 -21.11
C TRP A 695 23.01 -17.83 -21.63
N TYR A 696 21.91 -17.09 -21.53
CA TYR A 696 20.67 -17.43 -22.21
C TYR A 696 20.52 -16.62 -23.49
N HIS A 697 20.22 -17.30 -24.59
CA HIS A 697 19.78 -16.71 -25.85
C HIS A 697 18.33 -16.25 -25.69
N SER A 698 18.11 -15.07 -25.10
CA SER A 698 16.79 -14.42 -25.02
C SER A 698 16.60 -13.47 -26.19
N SER A 699 15.44 -13.46 -26.84
CA SER A 699 15.09 -12.41 -27.82
C SER A 699 14.90 -11.03 -27.16
N VAL A 700 14.74 -11.00 -25.83
CA VAL A 700 14.40 -9.79 -25.06
C VAL A 700 15.64 -8.96 -24.74
N SER A 701 15.60 -7.69 -25.10
CA SER A 701 16.60 -6.69 -24.69
C SER A 701 16.21 -6.00 -23.39
N THR A 702 17.08 -6.04 -22.38
CA THR A 702 16.88 -5.31 -21.11
C THR A 702 16.81 -3.80 -21.29
N ASP A 703 17.51 -3.28 -22.29
CA ASP A 703 17.63 -1.85 -22.52
C ASP A 703 16.30 -1.33 -23.13
N GLU A 704 15.68 -2.13 -24.00
CA GLU A 704 14.33 -1.90 -24.53
C GLU A 704 13.27 -1.98 -23.42
N LEU A 705 13.33 -3.01 -22.56
CA LEU A 705 12.42 -3.15 -21.42
C LEU A 705 12.45 -1.90 -20.52
N THR A 706 13.65 -1.39 -20.23
CA THR A 706 13.83 -0.20 -19.40
C THR A 706 13.29 1.04 -20.11
N HIS A 707 13.56 1.20 -21.41
CA HIS A 707 13.09 2.32 -22.20
C HIS A 707 11.55 2.39 -22.22
N PHE A 708 10.87 1.30 -22.61
CA PHE A 708 9.41 1.28 -22.67
C PHE A 708 8.76 1.38 -21.30
N SER A 709 9.36 0.80 -20.25
CA SER A 709 8.88 0.96 -18.88
C SER A 709 8.91 2.42 -18.42
N SER A 710 9.82 3.24 -18.94
CA SER A 710 9.85 4.68 -18.61
C SER A 710 8.75 5.50 -19.30
N LEU A 711 8.14 4.96 -20.36
CA LEU A 711 7.00 5.54 -21.07
C LEU A 711 5.64 5.02 -20.56
N ALA A 712 5.65 4.10 -19.58
CA ALA A 712 4.47 3.36 -19.13
C ALA A 712 3.31 4.24 -18.64
N SER A 713 3.61 5.34 -17.94
CA SER A 713 2.59 6.22 -17.35
C SER A 713 1.72 6.95 -18.39
N GLY A 714 2.21 7.12 -19.62
CA GLY A 714 1.48 7.76 -20.72
C GLY A 714 0.95 6.79 -21.78
N TRP A 715 1.00 5.48 -21.54
CA TRP A 715 0.75 4.46 -22.59
C TRP A 715 -0.69 4.48 -23.14
N TRP A 716 -1.66 4.74 -22.26
CA TRP A 716 -3.09 4.85 -22.60
C TRP A 716 -3.57 6.29 -22.76
N ASP A 717 -2.68 7.29 -22.68
CA ASP A 717 -3.03 8.67 -22.99
C ASP A 717 -3.27 8.80 -24.51
N PRO A 718 -4.50 9.15 -24.97
CA PRO A 718 -4.81 9.30 -26.40
C PRO A 718 -4.02 10.41 -27.09
N LEU A 719 -3.44 11.34 -26.33
CA LEU A 719 -2.58 12.42 -26.83
C LEU A 719 -1.10 12.20 -26.48
N GLY A 720 -0.79 11.11 -25.77
CA GLY A 720 0.54 10.77 -25.30
C GLY A 720 1.44 10.12 -26.36
N PRO A 721 2.63 9.65 -25.96
CA PRO A 721 3.64 9.08 -26.86
C PRO A 721 3.14 7.91 -27.72
N SER A 722 2.17 7.13 -27.23
CA SER A 722 1.64 5.95 -27.91
C SER A 722 0.42 6.24 -28.81
N ARG A 723 0.00 7.50 -28.98
CA ARG A 723 -1.19 7.92 -29.75
C ARG A 723 -1.31 7.24 -31.11
N ILE A 724 -0.20 7.14 -31.84
CA ILE A 724 -0.20 6.61 -33.20
C ILE A 724 -0.55 5.10 -33.24
N LEU A 725 -0.22 4.35 -32.18
CA LEU A 725 -0.60 2.95 -32.06
C LEU A 725 -2.10 2.78 -31.81
N HIS A 726 -2.72 3.68 -31.03
CA HIS A 726 -4.18 3.72 -30.85
C HIS A 726 -4.90 3.94 -32.18
N LEU A 727 -4.43 4.91 -32.97
CA LEU A 727 -5.00 5.23 -34.28
C LEU A 727 -4.78 4.13 -35.33
N MET A 728 -3.85 3.20 -35.10
CA MET A 728 -3.55 2.10 -36.03
C MET A 728 -4.49 0.90 -35.85
N ASN A 729 -5.19 0.78 -34.72
CA ASN A 729 -6.05 -0.37 -34.42
C ASN A 729 -7.11 -0.67 -35.50
N PRO A 730 -7.90 0.30 -36.03
CA PRO A 730 -8.86 0.02 -37.10
C PRO A 730 -8.20 -0.68 -38.30
N LEU A 731 -7.01 -0.22 -38.69
CA LEU A 731 -6.25 -0.79 -39.81
C LEU A 731 -5.73 -2.20 -39.51
N ARG A 732 -5.31 -2.46 -38.25
CA ARG A 732 -4.94 -3.82 -37.79
C ARG A 732 -6.13 -4.78 -37.93
N HIS A 733 -7.32 -4.38 -37.51
CA HIS A 733 -8.54 -5.18 -37.64
C HIS A 733 -8.92 -5.41 -39.11
N ASP A 734 -8.87 -4.38 -39.95
CA ASP A 734 -9.15 -4.49 -41.40
C ASP A 734 -8.19 -5.46 -42.09
N PHE A 735 -6.90 -5.39 -41.76
CA PHE A 735 -5.90 -6.28 -42.34
C PHE A 735 -6.13 -7.74 -41.91
N ILE A 736 -6.41 -7.98 -40.62
CA ILE A 736 -6.76 -9.32 -40.11
C ILE A 736 -8.01 -9.85 -40.81
N ALA A 737 -9.07 -9.04 -40.92
CA ALA A 737 -10.30 -9.42 -41.61
C ALA A 737 -10.04 -9.81 -43.07
N SER A 738 -9.17 -9.07 -43.77
CA SER A 738 -8.79 -9.37 -45.15
C SER A 738 -8.01 -10.68 -45.31
N CYS A 739 -7.18 -11.05 -44.32
CA CYS A 739 -6.47 -12.34 -44.32
C CYS A 739 -7.46 -13.50 -44.15
N ILE A 740 -8.44 -13.33 -43.24
CA ILE A 740 -9.48 -14.33 -43.00
C ILE A 740 -10.38 -14.49 -44.24
N ALA A 741 -10.79 -13.39 -44.88
CA ALA A 741 -11.64 -13.43 -46.08
C ALA A 741 -11.02 -14.24 -47.24
N GLU A 742 -9.71 -14.13 -47.45
CA GLU A 742 -8.98 -14.91 -48.49
C GLU A 742 -8.93 -16.42 -48.21
N SER A 743 -9.20 -16.83 -46.96
CA SER A 743 -9.23 -18.25 -46.58
C SER A 743 -10.59 -18.92 -46.80
N ASN A 744 -11.66 -18.17 -47.10
CA ASN A 744 -13.03 -18.66 -47.39
C ASN A 744 -13.65 -17.94 -48.62
N PRO A 745 -13.52 -18.46 -49.86
CA PRO A 745 -14.03 -17.80 -51.06
C PRO A 745 -15.57 -17.81 -51.23
N LEU A 746 -16.34 -18.40 -50.32
CA LEU A 746 -17.81 -18.56 -50.44
C LEU A 746 -18.59 -17.47 -49.66
N SER A 747 -18.27 -16.20 -49.87
CA SER A 747 -19.16 -15.09 -49.42
C SER A 747 -18.83 -13.75 -50.10
N SER A 748 -18.35 -13.76 -51.33
CA SER A 748 -18.26 -12.57 -52.16
C SER A 748 -19.35 -12.62 -53.22
N HIS A 749 -20.53 -12.06 -52.93
CA HIS A 749 -21.43 -11.38 -53.88
C HIS A 749 -22.57 -10.69 -53.10
N ASN A 750 -22.94 -9.49 -53.56
CA ASN A 750 -24.04 -8.62 -53.12
C ASN A 750 -23.68 -7.55 -52.07
N TYR A 751 -22.93 -6.54 -52.51
CA TYR A 751 -23.14 -5.15 -52.07
C TYR A 751 -23.96 -4.46 -53.16
N GLU A 752 -25.29 -4.37 -53.01
CA GLU A 752 -26.12 -3.38 -53.70
C GLU A 752 -27.52 -3.24 -53.06
N THR A 753 -27.79 -2.01 -52.60
CA THR A 753 -29.08 -1.27 -52.52
C THR A 753 -30.36 -1.88 -51.88
N SER A 754 -30.78 -1.22 -50.80
CA SER A 754 -32.11 -0.67 -50.47
C SER A 754 -33.42 -1.50 -50.51
N ASP A 755 -34.16 -1.36 -49.41
CA ASP A 755 -35.63 -1.27 -49.23
C ASP A 755 -36.58 -2.50 -49.20
N VAL A 756 -37.16 -2.68 -48.00
CA VAL A 756 -38.62 -2.72 -47.68
C VAL A 756 -39.49 -3.95 -48.09
N LEU A 757 -39.97 -4.64 -47.03
CA LEU A 757 -41.23 -5.39 -46.83
C LEU A 757 -41.59 -6.58 -47.76
N THR A 758 -41.80 -7.78 -47.18
CA THR A 758 -43.13 -8.36 -46.88
C THR A 758 -43.08 -9.83 -46.42
N ASN A 759 -44.17 -10.20 -45.74
CA ASN A 759 -44.53 -11.42 -45.02
C ASN A 759 -44.35 -12.80 -45.70
N SER A 760 -44.35 -13.80 -44.79
CA SER A 760 -45.15 -15.04 -44.77
C SER A 760 -44.51 -16.40 -45.12
N SER A 761 -44.52 -17.26 -44.08
CA SER A 761 -44.87 -18.70 -44.02
C SER A 761 -44.16 -19.74 -44.89
N GLY A 762 -43.64 -20.80 -44.24
CA GLY A 762 -43.65 -22.14 -44.82
C GLY A 762 -42.38 -22.98 -44.62
N ALA A 763 -42.45 -23.86 -43.61
CA ALA A 763 -41.75 -25.13 -43.37
C ALA A 763 -40.65 -25.69 -44.31
N ASN A 764 -39.70 -26.35 -43.62
CA ASN A 764 -38.87 -27.50 -44.01
C ASN A 764 -37.67 -27.29 -44.95
N GLY A 765 -36.50 -27.14 -44.34
CA GLY A 765 -35.20 -27.47 -44.92
C GLY A 765 -34.16 -27.60 -43.81
N THR A 766 -33.61 -28.80 -43.65
CA THR A 766 -32.51 -29.12 -42.72
C THR A 766 -31.28 -28.24 -43.01
N ALA A 767 -31.13 -27.15 -42.27
CA ALA A 767 -29.95 -26.30 -42.31
C ALA A 767 -28.95 -26.79 -41.25
N SER A 768 -27.81 -27.30 -41.73
CA SER A 768 -26.61 -27.50 -40.95
C SER A 768 -26.32 -26.26 -40.11
N THR A 769 -26.40 -26.37 -38.79
CA THR A 769 -25.99 -25.34 -37.84
C THR A 769 -24.48 -25.15 -37.96
N ASN A 770 -24.05 -24.30 -38.90
CA ASN A 770 -22.68 -23.81 -38.95
C ASN A 770 -22.53 -22.81 -37.78
N THR A 771 -22.28 -23.35 -36.59
CA THR A 771 -21.96 -22.55 -35.40
C THR A 771 -20.67 -21.79 -35.72
N ASN A 772 -20.78 -20.47 -35.87
CA ASN A 772 -19.65 -19.58 -36.08
C ASN A 772 -18.72 -19.68 -34.86
N ARG A 773 -17.70 -20.55 -34.94
CA ARG A 773 -16.78 -20.83 -33.83
C ARG A 773 -15.80 -19.65 -33.77
N GLY A 774 -15.87 -18.85 -32.70
CA GLY A 774 -14.95 -17.72 -32.50
C GLY A 774 -13.48 -18.16 -32.49
N LEU A 775 -12.57 -17.23 -32.80
CA LEU A 775 -11.14 -17.48 -33.01
C LEU A 775 -10.31 -17.35 -31.72
N ARG A 776 -9.30 -18.19 -31.52
CA ARG A 776 -8.34 -18.08 -30.41
C ARG A 776 -7.12 -17.27 -30.84
N TYR A 777 -6.91 -16.13 -30.17
CA TYR A 777 -5.80 -15.22 -30.44
C TYR A 777 -4.65 -15.41 -29.45
N LEU A 778 -3.43 -15.24 -29.94
CA LEU A 778 -2.23 -14.97 -29.14
C LEU A 778 -1.60 -13.64 -29.60
N ASP A 779 -1.52 -12.67 -28.71
CA ASP A 779 -0.86 -11.38 -28.97
C ASP A 779 0.52 -11.37 -28.30
N ILE A 780 1.58 -11.42 -29.10
CA ILE A 780 2.96 -11.49 -28.62
C ILE A 780 3.56 -10.09 -28.60
N GLY A 781 4.07 -9.66 -27.45
CA GLY A 781 4.55 -8.28 -27.26
C GLY A 781 3.39 -7.30 -27.15
N CYS A 782 2.39 -7.63 -26.32
CA CYS A 782 1.16 -6.84 -26.23
C CYS A 782 1.37 -5.43 -25.64
N GLY A 783 2.53 -5.15 -25.02
CA GLY A 783 2.82 -3.91 -24.32
C GLY A 783 1.74 -3.61 -23.30
N GLY A 784 1.32 -2.34 -23.22
CA GLY A 784 0.21 -1.91 -22.37
C GLY A 784 -1.19 -2.37 -22.82
N GLY A 785 -1.33 -3.25 -23.82
CA GLY A 785 -2.62 -3.91 -24.13
C GLY A 785 -3.51 -3.23 -25.18
N ILE A 786 -3.01 -2.21 -25.89
CA ILE A 786 -3.77 -1.38 -26.85
C ILE A 786 -4.51 -2.23 -27.89
N PHE A 787 -3.82 -3.21 -28.49
CA PHE A 787 -4.42 -4.09 -29.48
C PHE A 787 -5.18 -5.25 -28.82
N ALA A 788 -4.60 -5.90 -27.81
CA ALA A 788 -5.22 -7.01 -27.09
C ALA A 788 -6.63 -6.70 -26.57
N GLU A 789 -6.84 -5.54 -25.94
CA GLU A 789 -8.17 -5.15 -25.48
C GLU A 789 -9.14 -4.87 -26.63
N SER A 790 -8.65 -4.34 -27.76
CA SER A 790 -9.50 -4.10 -28.93
C SER A 790 -10.06 -5.41 -29.51
N ILE A 791 -9.28 -6.51 -29.44
CA ILE A 791 -9.76 -7.85 -29.80
C ILE A 791 -10.63 -8.43 -28.68
N ALA A 792 -10.28 -8.22 -27.41
CA ALA A 792 -11.11 -8.70 -26.30
C ALA A 792 -12.54 -8.15 -26.35
N ARG A 793 -12.74 -6.92 -26.84
CA ARG A 793 -14.07 -6.33 -27.07
C ARG A 793 -14.90 -7.00 -28.17
N THR A 794 -14.30 -7.85 -29.02
CA THR A 794 -15.03 -8.64 -30.02
C THR A 794 -15.50 -9.99 -29.48
N ILE A 795 -15.11 -10.36 -28.25
CA ILE A 795 -15.56 -11.58 -27.59
C ILE A 795 -17.04 -11.42 -27.19
N PRO A 796 -17.94 -12.34 -27.57
CA PRO A 796 -19.34 -12.26 -27.15
C PRO A 796 -19.50 -12.29 -25.62
N PRO A 797 -20.34 -11.44 -25.01
CA PRO A 797 -20.62 -11.48 -23.58
C PRO A 797 -21.29 -12.80 -23.18
N LEU A 798 -21.08 -13.26 -21.94
CA LEU A 798 -21.77 -14.45 -21.42
C LEU A 798 -23.28 -14.15 -21.26
N PRO A 799 -24.18 -15.11 -21.54
CA PRO A 799 -25.59 -14.95 -21.21
C PRO A 799 -25.73 -14.75 -19.70
N ARG A 800 -26.28 -13.61 -19.28
CA ARG A 800 -26.53 -13.32 -17.85
C ARG A 800 -27.61 -14.27 -17.31
N THR A 801 -27.32 -14.96 -16.21
CA THR A 801 -28.35 -15.46 -15.31
C THR A 801 -29.12 -14.26 -14.78
N ILE A 802 -30.44 -14.22 -14.98
CA ILE A 802 -31.29 -13.12 -14.52
C ILE A 802 -31.28 -13.12 -12.98
N THR A 803 -30.58 -12.16 -12.39
CA THR A 803 -30.87 -11.65 -11.05
C THR A 803 -31.32 -10.21 -11.23
N SER A 804 -32.55 -9.93 -10.80
CA SER A 804 -33.11 -8.59 -10.70
C SER A 804 -32.25 -7.78 -9.75
N ASP A 805 -31.56 -6.77 -10.28
CA ASP A 805 -31.28 -5.46 -9.65
C ASP A 805 -30.09 -4.81 -10.37
N LEU A 806 -30.40 -4.02 -11.41
CA LEU A 806 -29.84 -2.68 -11.70
C LEU A 806 -30.23 -2.28 -13.13
N ASN A 807 -31.25 -1.41 -13.22
CA ASN A 807 -31.45 -0.52 -14.36
C ASN A 807 -30.78 0.81 -14.01
N THR A 808 -29.50 0.96 -14.30
CA THR A 808 -28.85 2.26 -14.52
C THR A 808 -27.43 2.05 -15.05
N ALA A 809 -27.03 2.86 -16.03
CA ALA A 809 -25.75 2.90 -16.73
C ALA A 809 -25.49 1.83 -17.82
N THR A 810 -26.11 2.01 -18.99
CA THR A 810 -25.46 1.65 -20.27
C THR A 810 -26.08 2.45 -21.42
N SER A 811 -25.69 3.71 -21.53
CA SER A 811 -25.91 4.54 -22.71
C SER A 811 -24.77 5.55 -22.82
N ALA A 812 -23.56 5.04 -23.09
CA ALA A 812 -22.40 5.86 -23.44
C ALA A 812 -21.38 5.16 -24.35
N ASN A 813 -21.35 3.81 -24.45
CA ASN A 813 -20.34 3.09 -25.26
C ASN A 813 -20.88 2.32 -26.48
N SER A 814 -22.10 2.57 -26.94
CA SER A 814 -22.68 1.84 -28.09
C SER A 814 -22.19 2.28 -29.48
N ASN A 815 -21.31 3.30 -29.58
CA ASN A 815 -20.92 3.87 -30.87
C ASN A 815 -19.56 3.39 -31.45
N LEU A 816 -18.83 2.49 -30.78
CA LEU A 816 -17.52 2.00 -31.26
C LEU A 816 -17.52 0.59 -31.87
N ASN A 817 -18.57 -0.22 -31.64
CA ASN A 817 -18.61 -1.64 -32.08
C ASN A 817 -19.50 -1.92 -33.30
N GLN A 818 -20.09 -0.91 -33.94
CA GLN A 818 -21.02 -1.16 -35.07
C GLN A 818 -20.33 -1.40 -36.43
N ASN A 819 -19.01 -1.25 -36.54
CA ASN A 819 -18.29 -1.34 -37.83
C ASN A 819 -17.22 -2.45 -37.91
N LEU A 820 -17.09 -3.34 -36.92
CA LEU A 820 -16.11 -4.44 -36.97
C LEU A 820 -16.72 -5.70 -37.59
N SER A 821 -15.98 -6.35 -38.50
CA SER A 821 -16.45 -7.54 -39.22
C SER A 821 -16.69 -8.73 -38.28
N PRO A 822 -17.86 -9.41 -38.33
CA PRO A 822 -18.12 -10.62 -37.55
C PRO A 822 -17.10 -11.76 -37.74
N ALA A 823 -16.31 -11.70 -38.83
CA ALA A 823 -15.28 -12.67 -39.15
C ALA A 823 -14.04 -12.60 -38.24
N THR A 824 -13.80 -11.50 -37.52
CA THR A 824 -12.65 -11.33 -36.60
C THR A 824 -13.00 -11.55 -35.13
N HIS A 825 -14.20 -12.06 -34.84
CA HIS A 825 -14.65 -12.27 -33.47
C HIS A 825 -13.81 -13.33 -32.73
N ALA A 826 -13.24 -12.93 -31.61
CA ALA A 826 -12.46 -13.84 -30.77
C ALA A 826 -13.38 -14.70 -29.88
N SER A 827 -13.02 -15.98 -29.70
CA SER A 827 -13.53 -16.81 -28.60
C SER A 827 -12.70 -16.61 -27.33
N SER A 828 -11.40 -16.38 -27.50
CA SER A 828 -10.46 -16.09 -26.42
C SER A 828 -9.21 -15.39 -26.93
N ILE A 829 -8.52 -14.66 -26.06
CA ILE A 829 -7.23 -14.04 -26.34
C ILE A 829 -6.25 -14.26 -25.17
N LEU A 830 -5.04 -14.69 -25.49
CA LEU A 830 -3.88 -14.66 -24.60
C LEU A 830 -2.94 -13.55 -25.08
N ALA A 831 -2.59 -12.61 -24.21
CA ALA A 831 -1.68 -11.52 -24.51
C ALA A 831 -0.44 -11.63 -23.61
N ILE A 832 0.75 -11.67 -24.21
CA ILE A 832 2.01 -11.88 -23.49
C ILE A 832 2.97 -10.70 -23.70
N ASP A 833 3.68 -10.34 -22.64
CA ASP A 833 4.76 -9.35 -22.69
C ASP A 833 5.81 -9.66 -21.59
N PRO A 834 7.12 -9.54 -21.88
CA PRO A 834 8.16 -9.76 -20.88
C PRO A 834 8.28 -8.67 -19.81
N SER A 835 7.61 -7.52 -19.97
CA SER A 835 7.66 -6.41 -19.02
C SER A 835 6.55 -6.53 -17.95
N PRO A 836 6.89 -6.71 -16.66
CA PRO A 836 5.90 -6.67 -15.57
C PRO A 836 5.16 -5.35 -15.52
N VAL A 837 5.84 -4.24 -15.81
CA VAL A 837 5.27 -2.89 -15.78
C VAL A 837 4.21 -2.74 -16.87
N MET A 838 4.48 -3.21 -18.10
CA MET A 838 3.51 -3.16 -19.19
C MET A 838 2.28 -4.03 -18.91
N ILE A 839 2.48 -5.26 -18.42
CA ILE A 839 1.38 -6.15 -18.05
C ILE A 839 0.53 -5.56 -16.92
N LYS A 840 1.16 -4.89 -15.94
CA LYS A 840 0.43 -4.20 -14.86
C LYS A 840 -0.43 -3.07 -15.41
N ILE A 841 0.11 -2.20 -16.27
CA ILE A 841 -0.65 -1.12 -16.94
C ILE A 841 -1.81 -1.71 -17.76
N ALA A 842 -1.55 -2.72 -18.57
CA ALA A 842 -2.55 -3.39 -19.41
C ALA A 842 -3.68 -4.01 -18.56
N THR A 843 -3.32 -4.67 -17.47
CA THR A 843 -4.28 -5.31 -16.57
C THR A 843 -5.11 -4.26 -15.82
N SER A 844 -4.50 -3.18 -15.33
CA SER A 844 -5.20 -2.09 -14.65
C SER A 844 -6.19 -1.38 -15.58
N HIS A 845 -5.78 -1.06 -16.81
CA HIS A 845 -6.67 -0.44 -17.78
C HIS A 845 -7.83 -1.38 -18.18
N ALA A 846 -7.54 -2.65 -18.44
CA ALA A 846 -8.56 -3.64 -18.78
C ALA A 846 -9.59 -3.86 -17.66
N ARG A 847 -9.27 -3.60 -16.39
CA ARG A 847 -10.22 -3.63 -15.26
C ARG A 847 -11.20 -2.45 -15.28
N ALA A 848 -10.84 -1.32 -15.90
CA ALA A 848 -11.69 -0.15 -15.99
C ALA A 848 -12.80 -0.29 -17.06
N ASP A 849 -12.65 -1.21 -18.02
CA ASP A 849 -13.68 -1.53 -19.02
C ASP A 849 -14.51 -2.75 -18.57
N PRO A 850 -15.80 -2.59 -18.20
CA PRO A 850 -16.61 -3.67 -17.65
C PRO A 850 -16.75 -4.90 -18.55
N LEU A 851 -16.74 -4.71 -19.88
CA LEU A 851 -16.84 -5.81 -20.84
C LEU A 851 -15.54 -6.61 -20.84
N VAL A 852 -14.41 -5.93 -21.00
CA VAL A 852 -13.07 -6.54 -21.01
C VAL A 852 -12.78 -7.21 -19.66
N HIS A 853 -13.14 -6.56 -18.54
CA HIS A 853 -12.99 -7.11 -17.20
C HIS A 853 -13.78 -8.42 -17.02
N SER A 854 -15.00 -8.50 -17.56
CA SER A 854 -15.79 -9.75 -17.52
C SER A 854 -15.09 -10.90 -18.27
N HIS A 855 -14.38 -10.60 -19.36
CA HIS A 855 -13.60 -11.59 -20.11
C HIS A 855 -12.37 -12.05 -19.34
N LEU A 856 -11.68 -11.13 -18.64
CA LEU A 856 -10.59 -11.46 -17.72
C LEU A 856 -11.05 -12.41 -16.61
N GLN A 857 -12.17 -12.09 -15.94
CA GLN A 857 -12.73 -12.93 -14.88
C GLN A 857 -13.14 -14.32 -15.38
N SER A 858 -13.71 -14.41 -16.58
CA SER A 858 -14.10 -15.69 -17.19
C SER A 858 -12.92 -16.52 -17.72
N GLY A 859 -11.70 -15.97 -17.74
CA GLY A 859 -10.52 -16.60 -18.33
C GLY A 859 -10.50 -16.63 -19.86
N ARG A 860 -11.47 -15.97 -20.53
CA ARG A 860 -11.50 -15.86 -22.01
C ARG A 860 -10.56 -14.77 -22.53
N PHE A 861 -10.15 -13.84 -21.69
CA PHE A 861 -9.03 -12.95 -21.94
C PHE A 861 -8.00 -13.15 -20.83
N LYS A 862 -6.71 -13.26 -21.18
CA LYS A 862 -5.63 -13.40 -20.20
C LYS A 862 -4.42 -12.57 -20.61
N TYR A 863 -3.84 -11.85 -19.64
CA TYR A 863 -2.50 -11.31 -19.74
C TYR A 863 -1.51 -12.23 -19.03
N GLU A 864 -0.33 -12.45 -19.61
CA GLU A 864 0.77 -13.17 -18.95
C GLU A 864 2.09 -12.42 -19.08
N ASN A 865 2.75 -12.21 -17.95
CA ASN A 865 4.13 -11.75 -17.92
C ASN A 865 5.07 -12.92 -18.22
N THR A 866 5.37 -13.13 -19.49
CA THR A 866 6.21 -14.23 -19.97
C THR A 866 6.85 -13.89 -21.31
N THR A 867 7.92 -14.59 -21.66
CA THR A 867 8.52 -14.52 -23.01
C THR A 867 7.93 -15.60 -23.92
N LEU A 868 8.05 -15.43 -25.23
CA LEU A 868 7.65 -16.48 -26.19
C LEU A 868 8.40 -17.79 -25.94
N GLU A 869 9.71 -17.72 -25.65
CA GLU A 869 10.55 -18.88 -25.36
C GLU A 869 10.09 -19.61 -24.09
N ALA A 870 9.72 -18.86 -23.04
CA ALA A 870 9.21 -19.43 -21.79
C ALA A 870 7.83 -20.06 -22.00
N LEU A 871 6.96 -19.43 -22.80
CA LEU A 871 5.68 -20.01 -23.21
C LEU A 871 5.92 -21.34 -23.93
N LEU A 872 6.82 -21.42 -24.90
CA LEU A 872 7.16 -22.68 -25.59
C LEU A 872 7.76 -23.75 -24.67
N ALA A 873 8.64 -23.37 -23.74
CA ALA A 873 9.26 -24.30 -22.79
C ALA A 873 8.23 -24.93 -21.85
N SER A 874 7.24 -24.16 -21.40
CA SER A 874 6.15 -24.67 -20.56
C SER A 874 5.23 -25.68 -21.28
N HIS A 875 5.30 -25.75 -22.61
CA HIS A 875 4.49 -26.63 -23.46
C HIS A 875 5.23 -27.87 -23.98
N SER A 876 6.47 -28.12 -23.54
CA SER A 876 7.25 -29.31 -23.91
C SER A 876 7.10 -30.44 -22.89
N PRO A 877 6.85 -31.71 -23.30
CA PRO A 877 6.75 -32.82 -22.36
C PRO A 877 8.10 -33.13 -21.70
N SER A 878 8.10 -33.27 -20.38
CA SER A 878 9.26 -33.70 -19.61
C SER A 878 9.65 -35.15 -19.96
N PRO A 879 10.94 -35.52 -20.08
CA PRO A 879 11.33 -36.91 -20.26
C PRO A 879 10.99 -37.70 -18.99
N ALA A 880 10.30 -38.83 -19.17
CA ALA A 880 9.91 -39.73 -18.09
C ALA A 880 11.10 -40.09 -17.21
N SER A 881 10.98 -39.81 -15.91
CA SER A 881 11.90 -40.28 -14.88
C SER A 881 11.83 -41.80 -14.79
N THR A 882 12.85 -42.49 -15.29
CA THR A 882 13.10 -43.91 -14.97
C THR A 882 13.47 -44.04 -13.49
N SER A 883 12.50 -44.36 -12.65
CA SER A 883 12.73 -44.84 -11.28
C SER A 883 13.04 -46.33 -11.32
N ALA A 884 14.32 -46.68 -11.28
CA ALA A 884 14.76 -48.01 -10.90
C ALA A 884 14.44 -48.22 -9.42
N SER A 885 13.45 -49.06 -9.11
CA SER A 885 13.21 -49.57 -7.76
C SER A 885 13.67 -51.01 -7.70
N ALA A 886 14.62 -51.25 -6.80
CA ALA A 886 15.18 -52.55 -6.48
C ALA A 886 14.11 -53.43 -5.82
N ALA A 887 14.06 -54.68 -6.28
CA ALA A 887 13.25 -55.73 -5.70
C ALA A 887 13.80 -56.12 -4.31
N SER A 888 12.93 -56.18 -3.31
CA SER A 888 13.10 -57.07 -2.17
C SER A 888 11.76 -57.64 -1.71
N SER A 889 11.69 -58.96 -1.86
CA SER A 889 10.83 -59.95 -1.22
C SER A 889 10.13 -59.54 0.08
N SER A 890 8.82 -59.82 0.16
CA SER A 890 8.30 -60.82 1.10
C SER A 890 6.80 -61.04 0.92
N SER A 891 6.45 -62.28 0.63
CA SER A 891 5.14 -62.89 0.78
C SER A 891 4.68 -62.84 2.24
N THR A 892 3.39 -62.58 2.48
CA THR A 892 2.43 -63.53 3.10
C THR A 892 1.07 -62.85 3.22
N SER A 893 0.05 -63.49 2.65
CA SER A 893 -1.37 -63.17 2.79
C SER A 893 -1.99 -64.00 3.91
N THR A 894 -2.81 -63.37 4.76
CA THR A 894 -3.90 -64.06 5.45
C THR A 894 -5.10 -63.13 5.65
N SER A 895 -6.27 -63.73 5.42
CA SER A 895 -7.65 -63.23 5.30
C SER A 895 -8.29 -62.70 6.58
N THR A 896 -9.27 -61.77 6.49
CA THR A 896 -10.71 -62.02 6.76
C THR A 896 -11.63 -60.77 6.69
N SER A 897 -12.84 -61.00 6.15
CA SER A 897 -14.18 -60.37 6.37
C SER A 897 -14.56 -58.95 5.88
N SER A 898 -15.62 -58.93 5.06
CA SER A 898 -16.40 -57.87 4.37
C SER A 898 -17.40 -57.09 5.28
N PRO A 899 -18.37 -56.23 4.82
CA PRO A 899 -18.59 -55.58 3.50
C PRO A 899 -19.06 -54.08 3.51
N SER A 900 -18.95 -53.46 2.31
CA SER A 900 -19.85 -52.51 1.61
C SER A 900 -20.18 -51.09 2.12
N LEU A 901 -19.89 -50.08 1.28
CA LEU A 901 -20.89 -49.21 0.62
C LEU A 901 -20.30 -48.58 -0.67
N GLN A 902 -21.11 -48.59 -1.73
CA GLN A 902 -20.79 -48.24 -3.12
C GLN A 902 -20.70 -46.72 -3.38
N GLN A 903 -19.85 -46.32 -4.33
CA GLN A 903 -20.03 -45.10 -5.13
C GLN A 903 -19.96 -45.44 -6.63
N PRO A 904 -20.68 -44.71 -7.51
CA PRO A 904 -21.01 -45.15 -8.85
C PRO A 904 -19.94 -44.88 -9.92
N SER A 905 -19.99 -45.75 -10.93
CA SER A 905 -19.20 -45.84 -12.16
C SER A 905 -19.22 -44.59 -13.06
N GLN A 906 -18.04 -44.21 -13.57
CA GLN A 906 -17.88 -43.33 -14.74
C GLN A 906 -17.94 -44.12 -16.07
N PRO A 907 -18.47 -43.53 -17.16
CA PRO A 907 -18.50 -44.13 -18.49
C PRO A 907 -17.15 -43.99 -19.24
N PRO A 908 -16.92 -44.77 -20.32
CA PRO A 908 -15.59 -45.05 -20.86
C PRO A 908 -15.04 -43.94 -21.77
N SER A 909 -13.72 -43.83 -21.76
CA SER A 909 -12.85 -43.03 -22.62
C SER A 909 -12.98 -43.37 -24.12
N THR A 910 -13.08 -42.35 -24.97
CA THR A 910 -12.76 -42.47 -26.41
C THR A 910 -11.85 -41.34 -26.90
N SER A 911 -10.78 -41.77 -27.57
CA SER A 911 -9.93 -41.13 -28.57
C SER A 911 -9.02 -39.95 -28.17
N THR A 912 -7.74 -40.27 -28.21
CA THR A 912 -6.50 -39.49 -28.18
C THR A 912 -6.34 -38.48 -29.33
N SER A 913 -6.07 -37.22 -29.01
CA SER A 913 -5.30 -36.26 -29.81
C SER A 913 -4.52 -35.33 -28.85
N SER A 914 -3.25 -35.03 -29.17
CA SER A 914 -2.26 -34.37 -28.29
C SER A 914 -2.69 -32.99 -27.74
N PRO A 915 -2.33 -32.63 -26.49
CA PRO A 915 -2.69 -31.34 -25.89
C PRO A 915 -1.60 -30.28 -26.18
N HIS A 916 -1.41 -29.88 -27.43
CA HIS A 916 -0.71 -28.64 -27.75
C HIS A 916 -1.77 -27.56 -27.96
N GLN A 917 -1.82 -26.54 -27.08
CA GLN A 917 -2.77 -25.44 -27.20
C GLN A 917 -2.35 -24.53 -28.37
N GLN A 918 -2.66 -24.94 -29.60
CA GLN A 918 -2.33 -24.18 -30.80
C GLN A 918 -3.39 -23.08 -31.04
N PHE A 919 -2.98 -21.90 -31.49
CA PHE A 919 -3.81 -20.70 -31.72
C PHE A 919 -4.27 -20.58 -33.18
N ASP A 920 -5.42 -19.93 -33.40
CA ASP A 920 -5.98 -19.72 -34.74
C ASP A 920 -5.38 -18.47 -35.40
N ILE A 921 -5.10 -17.43 -34.60
CA ILE A 921 -4.41 -16.20 -35.01
C ILE A 921 -3.33 -15.86 -33.99
N ILE A 922 -2.14 -15.53 -34.49
CA ILE A 922 -1.04 -14.98 -33.68
C ILE A 922 -0.68 -13.60 -34.24
N THR A 923 -0.57 -12.59 -33.36
CA THR A 923 -0.23 -11.22 -33.73
C THR A 923 1.15 -10.78 -33.23
N LEU A 924 1.86 -10.02 -34.07
CA LEU A 924 3.20 -9.45 -33.86
C LEU A 924 3.27 -8.02 -34.42
N PHE A 925 2.65 -7.05 -33.76
CA PHE A 925 2.61 -5.67 -34.25
C PHE A 925 3.70 -4.81 -33.59
N GLU A 926 4.66 -4.32 -34.38
CA GLU A 926 5.78 -3.47 -33.92
C GLU A 926 6.70 -4.17 -32.89
N VAL A 927 6.98 -5.47 -33.10
CA VAL A 927 7.76 -6.30 -32.17
C VAL A 927 9.11 -6.72 -32.75
N LEU A 928 9.16 -6.99 -34.05
CA LEU A 928 10.33 -7.62 -34.69
C LEU A 928 11.57 -6.73 -34.67
N GLU A 929 11.36 -5.42 -34.78
CA GLU A 929 12.38 -4.37 -34.68
C GLU A 929 12.94 -4.20 -33.26
N HIS A 930 12.32 -4.81 -32.24
CA HIS A 930 12.82 -4.79 -30.86
C HIS A 930 13.44 -6.13 -30.42
N VAL A 931 13.41 -7.15 -31.28
CA VAL A 931 14.09 -8.43 -31.03
C VAL A 931 15.61 -8.21 -31.07
N ASN A 932 16.30 -8.61 -30.01
CA ASN A 932 17.75 -8.43 -29.92
C ASN A 932 18.51 -9.38 -30.87
N PRO A 933 19.16 -8.87 -31.94
CA PRO A 933 19.80 -9.70 -32.95
C PRO A 933 21.06 -10.41 -32.44
N HIS A 934 21.63 -9.98 -31.31
CA HIS A 934 22.83 -10.57 -30.73
C HIS A 934 22.54 -11.80 -29.85
N THR A 935 21.29 -11.96 -29.43
CA THR A 935 20.89 -13.01 -28.48
C THR A 935 19.81 -13.94 -29.05
N SER A 936 19.02 -13.53 -30.04
CA SER A 936 18.14 -14.39 -30.84
C SER A 936 18.10 -13.93 -32.31
N SER A 937 18.04 -14.85 -33.27
CA SER A 937 17.84 -14.46 -34.67
C SER A 937 16.35 -14.23 -34.95
N PRO A 938 15.95 -13.17 -35.70
CA PRO A 938 14.56 -12.96 -36.12
C PRO A 938 13.95 -14.19 -36.81
N CYS A 939 14.76 -14.96 -37.56
CA CYS A 939 14.33 -16.22 -38.16
C CYS A 939 13.92 -17.28 -37.12
N SER A 940 14.67 -17.42 -36.02
CA SER A 940 14.35 -18.34 -34.93
C SER A 940 13.07 -17.90 -34.19
N PHE A 941 12.92 -16.59 -33.97
CA PHE A 941 11.75 -16.01 -33.32
C PHE A 941 10.47 -16.23 -34.15
N ILE A 942 10.52 -16.00 -35.47
CA ILE A 942 9.41 -16.29 -36.39
C ILE A 942 9.07 -17.79 -36.40
N LYS A 943 10.07 -18.67 -36.45
CA LYS A 943 9.85 -20.13 -36.36
C LYS A 943 9.10 -20.51 -35.08
N GLN A 944 9.49 -19.95 -33.94
CA GLN A 944 8.85 -20.19 -32.65
C GLN A 944 7.39 -19.75 -32.63
N CYS A 945 7.07 -18.60 -33.24
CA CYS A 945 5.68 -18.16 -33.41
C CYS A 945 4.89 -19.16 -34.26
N LEU A 946 5.44 -19.61 -35.39
CA LEU A 946 4.81 -20.57 -36.29
C LEU A 946 4.53 -21.94 -35.63
N GLN A 947 5.33 -22.34 -34.63
CA GLN A 947 5.11 -23.60 -33.89
C GLN A 947 3.83 -23.59 -33.03
N LEU A 948 3.41 -22.41 -32.56
CA LEU A 948 2.18 -22.25 -31.77
C LEU A 948 0.93 -22.11 -32.64
N LEU A 949 1.08 -22.02 -33.96
CA LEU A 949 -0.01 -21.78 -34.90
C LEU A 949 -0.69 -23.09 -35.35
N GLN A 950 -2.02 -23.14 -35.31
CA GLN A 950 -2.80 -24.25 -35.87
C GLN A 950 -2.55 -24.38 -37.38
N PRO A 951 -2.63 -25.60 -37.97
CA PRO A 951 -2.75 -25.75 -39.41
C PRO A 951 -3.93 -24.93 -39.95
N GLY A 952 -3.71 -24.11 -40.98
CA GLY A 952 -4.70 -23.15 -41.50
C GLY A 952 -4.79 -21.81 -40.74
N GLY A 953 -4.11 -21.67 -39.60
CA GLY A 953 -4.04 -20.42 -38.83
C GLY A 953 -3.14 -19.37 -39.48
N TRP A 954 -3.25 -18.12 -38.99
CA TRP A 954 -2.49 -16.98 -39.48
C TRP A 954 -1.53 -16.39 -38.44
N LEU A 955 -0.27 -16.17 -38.84
CA LEU A 955 0.66 -15.29 -38.15
C LEU A 955 0.65 -13.93 -38.86
N ILE A 956 0.28 -12.88 -38.14
CA ILE A 956 0.03 -11.54 -38.70
C ILE A 956 0.86 -10.52 -37.92
N GLY A 957 1.50 -9.58 -38.61
CA GLY A 957 2.28 -8.57 -37.93
C GLY A 957 2.47 -7.29 -38.73
N SER A 958 3.17 -6.35 -38.12
CA SER A 958 3.64 -5.13 -38.74
C SER A 958 5.06 -4.83 -38.28
N THR A 959 5.84 -4.20 -39.14
CA THR A 959 7.21 -3.75 -38.86
C THR A 959 7.63 -2.70 -39.90
N ILE A 960 8.85 -2.18 -39.77
CA ILE A 960 9.40 -1.11 -40.59
C ILE A 960 10.41 -1.65 -41.62
N ALA A 961 10.31 -1.21 -42.87
CA ALA A 961 11.24 -1.60 -43.94
C ALA A 961 12.62 -0.95 -43.79
N ARG A 962 13.70 -1.71 -44.04
CA ARG A 962 15.08 -1.22 -44.03
C ARG A 962 15.46 -0.62 -45.40
N THR A 963 14.79 0.48 -45.78
CA THR A 963 15.07 1.29 -46.99
C THR A 963 15.33 2.77 -46.68
N LEU A 964 16.23 3.44 -47.44
CA LEU A 964 16.61 4.83 -47.14
C LEU A 964 15.40 5.78 -47.01
N PRO A 965 14.31 5.63 -47.81
CA PRO A 965 13.07 6.36 -47.58
C PRO A 965 12.46 6.13 -46.19
N SER A 966 12.45 4.89 -45.70
CA SER A 966 11.92 4.53 -44.39
C SER A 966 12.75 5.11 -43.23
N TYR A 967 14.08 5.15 -43.35
CA TYR A 967 14.95 5.86 -42.39
C TYR A 967 14.54 7.33 -42.24
N ILE A 968 14.36 8.00 -43.38
CA ILE A 968 14.00 9.42 -43.41
C ILE A 968 12.61 9.62 -42.80
N VAL A 969 11.63 8.79 -43.15
CA VAL A 969 10.26 8.92 -42.65
C VAL A 969 10.14 8.58 -41.15
N ASN A 970 10.67 7.44 -40.71
CA ASN A 970 10.38 6.90 -39.38
C ASN A 970 11.42 7.29 -38.32
N GLN A 971 12.69 7.49 -38.69
CA GLN A 971 13.72 7.84 -37.70
C GLN A 971 14.08 9.33 -37.73
N VAL A 972 14.08 9.97 -38.91
CA VAL A 972 14.42 11.41 -39.02
C VAL A 972 13.20 12.31 -38.82
N ILE A 973 12.10 12.05 -39.53
CA ILE A 973 10.90 12.90 -39.47
C ILE A 973 10.05 12.56 -38.26
N ALA A 974 9.73 11.29 -38.03
CA ALA A 974 8.83 10.91 -36.94
C ALA A 974 9.45 11.10 -35.53
N GLU A 975 10.78 11.11 -35.37
CA GLU A 975 11.44 11.41 -34.09
C GLU A 975 11.90 12.88 -33.93
N ALA A 976 11.55 13.76 -34.89
CA ALA A 976 11.96 15.15 -34.84
C ALA A 976 11.37 15.89 -33.60
N PRO A 977 11.97 16.99 -33.13
CA PRO A 977 11.34 17.79 -32.08
C PRO A 977 9.95 18.28 -32.49
N TRP A 978 9.07 18.46 -31.50
CA TRP A 978 7.76 19.08 -31.68
C TRP A 978 7.90 20.44 -32.42
N PRO A 979 7.07 20.75 -33.43
CA PRO A 979 5.80 20.09 -33.79
C PRO A 979 5.88 19.06 -34.93
N ILE A 980 7.08 18.70 -35.40
CA ILE A 980 7.25 17.83 -36.57
C ILE A 980 7.18 16.35 -36.19
N GLY A 981 7.86 15.94 -35.12
CA GLY A 981 7.89 14.53 -34.70
C GLY A 981 6.62 14.07 -34.01
N VAL A 982 6.42 12.77 -34.11
CA VAL A 982 5.20 12.06 -33.74
C VAL A 982 5.48 10.95 -32.72
N VAL A 983 6.74 10.54 -32.55
CA VAL A 983 7.19 9.56 -31.55
C VAL A 983 8.42 10.08 -30.78
N PRO A 984 8.68 9.60 -29.55
CA PRO A 984 9.87 9.99 -28.79
C PRO A 984 11.18 9.68 -29.52
N ARG A 985 12.23 10.45 -29.25
CA ARG A 985 13.56 10.21 -29.80
C ARG A 985 14.16 8.92 -29.24
N GLY A 986 14.73 8.09 -30.12
CA GLY A 986 15.29 6.78 -29.78
C GLY A 986 14.29 5.63 -29.83
N THR A 987 13.08 5.84 -30.38
CA THR A 987 12.07 4.79 -30.56
C THR A 987 12.50 3.80 -31.66
N HIS A 988 13.14 4.28 -32.72
CA HIS A 988 13.54 3.50 -33.88
C HIS A 988 15.05 3.44 -34.05
N ASP A 989 15.53 2.25 -34.39
CA ASP A 989 16.93 2.00 -34.77
C ASP A 989 16.96 1.32 -36.14
N TRP A 990 17.50 2.02 -37.13
CA TRP A 990 17.63 1.59 -38.50
C TRP A 990 18.20 0.18 -38.66
N ASP A 991 19.21 -0.19 -37.87
CA ASP A 991 19.85 -1.50 -37.99
C ASP A 991 18.90 -2.65 -37.62
N LYS A 992 17.80 -2.35 -36.92
CA LYS A 992 16.79 -3.32 -36.50
C LYS A 992 15.59 -3.44 -37.46
N PHE A 993 15.42 -2.54 -38.42
CA PHE A 993 14.32 -2.61 -39.42
C PHE A 993 14.40 -3.89 -40.26
N VAL A 994 13.28 -4.42 -40.73
CA VAL A 994 13.21 -5.73 -41.43
C VAL A 994 12.61 -5.54 -42.81
N ASN A 995 13.30 -5.99 -43.87
CA ASN A 995 12.72 -5.98 -45.22
C ASN A 995 11.77 -7.15 -45.45
N GLU A 996 10.72 -6.93 -46.26
CA GLU A 996 9.73 -7.95 -46.62
C GLU A 996 10.37 -9.24 -47.13
N ASP A 997 11.35 -9.14 -48.05
CA ASP A 997 12.02 -10.30 -48.66
C ASP A 997 12.77 -11.15 -47.61
N GLU A 998 13.26 -10.53 -46.53
CA GLU A 998 13.90 -11.22 -45.41
C GLU A 998 12.85 -11.99 -44.60
N LEU A 999 11.74 -11.34 -44.29
CA LEU A 999 10.67 -11.89 -43.48
C LEU A 999 9.94 -13.04 -44.16
N LYS A 1000 9.61 -12.89 -45.46
CA LYS A 1000 9.00 -13.95 -46.28
C LYS A 1000 9.90 -15.19 -46.31
N ARG A 1001 11.21 -15.00 -46.48
CA ARG A 1001 12.20 -16.09 -46.48
C ARG A 1001 12.32 -16.75 -45.10
N TRP A 1002 12.28 -15.98 -44.01
CA TRP A 1002 12.29 -16.54 -42.65
C TRP A 1002 11.03 -17.35 -42.34
N ALA A 1003 9.86 -16.84 -42.71
CA ALA A 1003 8.59 -17.54 -42.55
C ALA A 1003 8.57 -18.85 -43.36
N GLY A 1004 8.96 -18.80 -44.64
CA GLY A 1004 9.04 -20.00 -45.48
C GLY A 1004 10.06 -21.03 -44.97
N LYS A 1005 11.21 -20.58 -44.45
CA LYS A 1005 12.18 -21.47 -43.80
C LYS A 1005 11.62 -22.08 -42.52
N GLY A 1006 10.97 -21.28 -41.67
CA GLY A 1006 10.34 -21.75 -40.43
C GLY A 1006 9.28 -22.82 -40.69
N LEU A 1007 8.40 -22.61 -41.67
CA LEU A 1007 7.39 -23.59 -42.08
C LEU A 1007 8.02 -24.88 -42.61
N ARG A 1008 9.01 -24.81 -43.51
CA ARG A 1008 9.72 -26.02 -44.00
C ARG A 1008 10.34 -26.85 -42.88
N GLU A 1009 10.97 -26.18 -41.91
CA GLU A 1009 11.58 -26.86 -40.76
C GLU A 1009 10.54 -27.48 -39.81
N ILE A 1010 9.34 -26.88 -39.71
CA ILE A 1010 8.24 -27.43 -38.92
C ILE A 1010 7.58 -28.62 -39.62
N ASP A 1011 7.41 -28.54 -40.94
CA ASP A 1011 6.73 -29.57 -41.75
C ASP A 1011 7.67 -30.72 -42.19
N GLY A 1012 8.97 -30.61 -41.92
CA GLY A 1012 9.97 -31.66 -42.22
C GLY A 1012 10.26 -31.86 -43.72
N SER A 1013 9.92 -30.90 -44.57
CA SER A 1013 10.06 -31.00 -46.04
C SER A 1013 11.42 -30.50 -46.52
N SER A 1014 12.09 -31.29 -47.37
CA SER A 1014 13.45 -31.04 -47.88
C SER A 1014 13.52 -30.42 -49.28
N ASP A 1015 12.37 -30.20 -49.95
CA ASP A 1015 12.34 -29.63 -51.30
C ASP A 1015 12.45 -28.10 -51.30
N GLY A 1016 13.25 -27.55 -52.24
CA GLY A 1016 13.66 -26.15 -52.33
C GLY A 1016 12.58 -25.12 -52.73
N GLY A 1017 11.29 -25.41 -52.50
CA GLY A 1017 10.17 -24.49 -52.71
C GLY A 1017 9.78 -23.69 -51.46
N ASP A 1018 8.99 -22.63 -51.62
CA ASP A 1018 8.33 -21.94 -50.50
C ASP A 1018 7.28 -22.88 -49.89
N GLY A 1019 7.68 -23.72 -48.91
CA GLY A 1019 6.91 -24.71 -48.14
C GLY A 1019 5.48 -25.01 -48.63
N THR A 1020 5.20 -26.25 -49.03
CA THR A 1020 3.92 -26.69 -49.64
C THR A 1020 2.69 -26.00 -49.03
N GLY A 1021 2.12 -25.02 -49.76
CA GLY A 1021 0.89 -24.33 -49.37
C GLY A 1021 1.04 -23.04 -48.54
N MET A 1022 2.24 -22.48 -48.38
CA MET A 1022 2.42 -21.17 -47.72
C MET A 1022 1.68 -20.06 -48.48
N ARG A 1023 0.72 -19.39 -47.81
CA ARG A 1023 0.13 -18.15 -48.32
C ARG A 1023 0.80 -16.97 -47.64
N TRP A 1024 1.26 -16.01 -48.45
CA TRP A 1024 1.92 -14.79 -48.01
C TRP A 1024 1.09 -13.58 -48.44
N LYS A 1025 0.93 -12.63 -47.53
CA LYS A 1025 0.32 -11.34 -47.80
C LYS A 1025 1.18 -10.25 -47.20
N CYS A 1026 1.40 -9.18 -47.96
CA CYS A 1026 2.15 -8.01 -47.51
C CYS A 1026 1.54 -6.75 -48.13
N VAL A 1027 1.49 -5.65 -47.39
CA VAL A 1027 0.96 -4.38 -47.84
C VAL A 1027 1.59 -3.22 -47.07
N GLY A 1028 1.98 -2.15 -47.77
CA GLY A 1028 2.52 -0.94 -47.14
C GLY A 1028 1.48 -0.23 -46.27
N ALA A 1029 1.93 0.43 -45.20
CA ALA A 1029 1.11 1.26 -44.32
C ALA A 1029 1.75 2.63 -44.08
N MET A 1030 0.97 3.68 -44.29
CA MET A 1030 1.44 5.05 -44.14
C MET A 1030 0.47 5.89 -43.31
N TYR A 1031 1.02 6.69 -42.40
CA TYR A 1031 0.25 7.65 -41.63
C TYR A 1031 0.23 9.00 -42.34
N PHE A 1032 -0.97 9.50 -42.64
CA PHE A 1032 -1.17 10.84 -43.19
C PHE A 1032 -1.74 11.75 -42.11
N PRO A 1033 -1.03 12.82 -41.70
CA PRO A 1033 -1.55 13.78 -40.72
C PRO A 1033 -2.96 14.28 -41.11
N GLY A 1034 -3.92 14.15 -40.20
CA GLY A 1034 -5.33 14.53 -40.41
C GLY A 1034 -6.20 13.51 -41.13
N LEU A 1035 -5.63 12.55 -41.87
CA LEU A 1035 -6.36 11.47 -42.57
C LEU A 1035 -6.20 10.08 -41.94
N GLY A 1036 -5.25 9.94 -41.00
CA GLY A 1036 -4.98 8.71 -40.27
C GLY A 1036 -4.13 7.71 -41.06
N TRP A 1037 -4.10 6.46 -40.59
CA TRP A 1037 -3.38 5.36 -41.22
C TRP A 1037 -4.12 4.83 -42.46
N LYS A 1038 -3.37 4.50 -43.53
CA LYS A 1038 -3.90 3.88 -44.75
C LYS A 1038 -3.01 2.72 -45.20
N LEU A 1039 -3.64 1.63 -45.64
CA LEU A 1039 -2.97 0.56 -46.39
C LEU A 1039 -2.78 1.01 -47.84
N ILE A 1040 -1.55 0.95 -48.34
CA ILE A 1040 -1.19 1.33 -49.70
C ILE A 1040 -0.39 0.19 -50.31
N PRO A 1041 -1.02 -0.65 -51.17
CA PRO A 1041 -0.32 -1.70 -51.88
C PRO A 1041 0.83 -1.14 -52.73
N GLY A 1042 1.99 -1.80 -52.69
CA GLY A 1042 3.18 -1.41 -53.46
C GLY A 1042 4.11 -0.42 -52.76
N THR A 1043 3.80 0.00 -51.52
CA THR A 1043 4.64 0.90 -50.72
C THR A 1043 5.27 0.22 -49.50
N GLU A 1044 5.36 -1.11 -49.49
CA GLU A 1044 5.95 -1.92 -48.41
C GLU A 1044 7.39 -1.48 -48.10
N ARG A 1045 8.09 -0.97 -49.12
CA ARG A 1045 9.46 -0.46 -49.04
C ARG A 1045 9.59 1.01 -48.65
N LEU A 1046 8.52 1.73 -48.33
CA LEU A 1046 8.58 3.17 -48.03
C LEU A 1046 8.49 3.51 -46.53
N GLY A 1047 8.11 2.57 -45.67
CA GLY A 1047 7.91 2.84 -44.25
C GLY A 1047 7.43 1.61 -43.47
N ASN A 1048 6.36 1.78 -42.70
CA ASN A 1048 5.67 0.68 -42.04
C ASN A 1048 4.98 -0.22 -43.07
N TYR A 1049 4.89 -1.51 -42.79
CA TYR A 1049 4.11 -2.44 -43.61
C TYR A 1049 3.50 -3.53 -42.75
N PHE A 1050 2.35 -4.03 -43.20
CA PHE A 1050 1.70 -5.19 -42.62
C PHE A 1050 2.04 -6.44 -43.42
N TRP A 1051 2.20 -7.55 -42.73
CA TRP A 1051 2.51 -8.84 -43.32
C TRP A 1051 1.72 -9.95 -42.64
N ALA A 1052 1.45 -11.02 -43.38
CA ALA A 1052 0.78 -12.19 -42.86
C ALA A 1052 1.26 -13.46 -43.58
N VAL A 1053 1.40 -14.53 -42.82
CA VAL A 1053 1.67 -15.87 -43.34
C VAL A 1053 0.64 -16.86 -42.80
N GLN A 1054 0.02 -17.62 -43.71
CA GLN A 1054 -0.86 -18.72 -43.35
C GLN A 1054 -0.09 -20.04 -43.36
N ARG A 1055 -0.26 -20.84 -42.30
CA ARG A 1055 0.21 -22.22 -42.28
C ARG A 1055 -0.70 -23.10 -43.14
N GLY A 1056 -0.14 -23.91 -44.05
CA GLY A 1056 -0.93 -24.80 -44.91
C GLY A 1056 -1.82 -25.76 -44.11
N LYS A 1057 -3.00 -26.13 -44.65
CA LYS A 1057 -3.82 -27.21 -44.10
C LYS A 1057 -3.15 -28.54 -44.42
N ALA A 1058 -3.09 -29.46 -43.46
CA ALA A 1058 -2.65 -30.83 -43.74
C ALA A 1058 -3.57 -31.44 -44.83
N PRO A 1059 -3.05 -32.22 -45.78
CA PRO A 1059 -3.91 -32.94 -46.73
C PRO A 1059 -4.89 -33.83 -45.94
N GLU A 1060 -6.18 -33.70 -46.22
CA GLU A 1060 -7.26 -34.52 -45.62
C GLU A 1060 -7.13 -36.01 -45.97
#